data_AF-A0A8T2WEH7-F1
#
_entry.id   AF-A0A8T2WEH7-F1
#
_cell.length_a   1.000
_cell.length_b   1.000
_cell.length_c   1.000
_cell.angle_alpha   90.00
_cell.angle_beta   90.00
_cell.angle_gamma   90.00
#
_symmetry.space_group_name_H-M   'P 1'
#
loop_
_entity.id
_entity.type
_entity.pdbx_description
1 polymer ?
#
loop_
_entity_poly.entity_id
_entity_poly.type
_entity_poly.pdbx_seq_one_letter_code
_entity_poly.pdbx_strand_id
1 'polypeptide(L)'
;MRTNKKTTCNCNLFDFLTEEIIFTILDYLNDDPFAKKSFSLTCKAFYSIESHHRKTLKPLRAELLLRTLHRYPHIEHLDLTVCPRIEDSMLNVVSLACKDALCSINLSRSRFFTNIGLSSLVSSCFNLVEIDLSNGVELNDLAAAAIAEAKNLEKLWLARCKLITDLGIGCVAVGCRKLRLICLKWCLKISDLGVQLLALKCKEIRSLDLSYLQITEKCLPSILQLQHLEDLVLEGCLGINDDGLSTVQQSCKSLKTLNMSNCHNHSHVGLSSLINGAENLRELTLAYGPSVTADLAKCLHNFSGLHSVKFDGCLVKFSGIRAIGNWPNSLKELSFSKCSGVADDSLSFLVQGHKELRKLDITCCRMIMYDSVDSITSSCRSLTSLRMESCSLVPKEAFVLFGQRCQLMEELDVTDTKIDDEGLKSISRCSKLSSLKLGICMNITDNGLKHIGSRCSKLKELDLYRSLGITDEGIAAVTFGCPDLEVINIAYNDKVTDASLISLSGCSRLRVLEIRGCPHVSSKGLSAIAVGCRQLMVLDIKKCFNINDNAMLSLAQFSQNLKQINLSYCSVTDVGLLALASVNRLQNITVLHLGGLTPNGLAAALLACRGITKVKLHASFKPLIPKSLLGYIEAHGCVFHWRDKAFQVEMDTKGWKLHFGKSAEAP
;
A
#
# COMPACT_ATOMS: atom_id res chain seq x y z
N MET A 1 -16.41 -6.05 74.66
CA MET A 1 -15.53 -6.60 73.61
C MET A 1 -15.37 -5.57 72.50
N ARG A 2 -14.16 -5.03 72.33
CA ARG A 2 -13.80 -4.12 71.24
C ARG A 2 -13.72 -4.92 69.94
N THR A 3 -14.51 -4.59 68.93
CA THR A 3 -14.27 -5.01 67.55
C THR A 3 -13.81 -3.81 66.74
N ASN A 4 -12.51 -3.82 66.41
CA ASN A 4 -11.86 -2.88 65.51
C ASN A 4 -12.51 -2.93 64.12
N LYS A 5 -13.28 -1.89 63.76
CA LYS A 5 -13.53 -1.57 62.35
C LYS A 5 -12.23 -1.04 61.75
N LYS A 6 -11.48 -1.91 61.06
CA LYS A 6 -10.43 -1.49 60.12
C LYS A 6 -11.10 -0.64 59.03
N THR A 7 -10.86 0.66 59.06
CA THR A 7 -11.00 1.53 57.89
C THR A 7 -9.94 1.12 56.87
N THR A 8 -10.30 0.27 55.92
CA THR A 8 -9.51 0.07 54.71
C THR A 8 -9.65 1.34 53.88
N CYS A 9 -8.63 2.20 53.90
CA CYS A 9 -8.45 3.23 52.87
C CYS A 9 -8.50 2.51 51.51
N ASN A 10 -9.45 2.89 50.68
CA ASN A 10 -9.63 2.37 49.34
C ASN A 10 -8.54 2.99 48.44
N CYS A 11 -7.27 2.62 48.67
CA CYS A 11 -6.16 3.03 47.82
C CYS A 11 -6.37 2.42 46.44
N ASN A 12 -6.34 3.26 45.39
CA ASN A 12 -6.47 2.78 44.04
C ASN A 12 -5.23 1.93 43.73
N LEU A 13 -5.40 0.69 43.27
CA LEU A 13 -4.29 -0.21 42.92
C LEU A 13 -3.33 0.42 41.90
N PHE A 14 -3.82 1.36 41.09
CA PHE A 14 -3.02 2.11 40.13
C PHE A 14 -2.07 3.15 40.77
N ASP A 15 -2.29 3.55 42.02
CA ASP A 15 -1.41 4.49 42.74
C ASP A 15 -0.04 3.86 43.04
N PHE A 16 0.09 2.53 42.95
CA PHE A 16 1.35 1.80 43.10
C PHE A 16 2.16 1.67 41.80
N LEU A 17 1.59 2.05 40.65
CA LEU A 17 2.32 2.04 39.38
C LEU A 17 3.18 3.30 39.28
N THR A 18 4.50 3.12 39.20
CA THR A 18 5.43 4.23 38.90
C THR A 18 5.27 4.68 37.44
N GLU A 19 5.67 5.91 37.13
CA GLU A 19 5.64 6.41 35.75
C GLU A 19 6.46 5.54 34.79
N GLU A 20 7.58 4.97 35.24
CA GLU A 20 8.42 4.06 34.46
C GLU A 20 7.68 2.79 34.03
N ILE A 21 6.91 2.18 34.94
CA ILE A 21 6.09 1.01 34.62
C ILE A 21 4.99 1.40 33.63
N ILE A 22 4.37 2.57 33.83
CA ILE A 22 3.33 3.06 32.93
C ILE A 22 3.89 3.36 31.54
N PHE A 23 5.08 3.95 31.43
CA PHE A 23 5.77 4.18 30.16
C PHE A 23 6.07 2.85 29.46
N THR A 24 6.55 1.86 30.21
CA THR A 24 6.78 0.51 29.69
C THR A 24 5.47 -0.09 29.14
N ILE A 25 4.35 0.06 29.86
CA ILE A 25 3.02 -0.37 29.37
C ILE A 25 2.66 0.38 28.07
N LEU A 26 2.83 1.70 28.04
CA LEU A 26 2.52 2.52 26.86
C LEU A 26 3.42 2.22 25.66
N ASP A 27 4.65 1.75 25.88
CA ASP A 27 5.55 1.26 24.83
C ASP A 27 4.98 -0.03 24.20
N TYR A 28 4.48 -0.97 25.02
CA TYR A 28 3.79 -2.16 24.51
C TYR A 28 2.48 -1.85 23.80
N LEU A 29 1.81 -0.74 24.13
CA LEU A 29 0.58 -0.30 23.45
C LEU A 29 0.85 0.53 22.20
N ASN A 30 2.10 0.76 21.78
CA ASN A 30 2.40 1.72 20.70
C ASN A 30 1.73 1.40 19.37
N ASP A 31 1.56 0.11 19.08
CA ASP A 31 0.90 -0.37 17.86
C ASP A 31 -0.63 -0.42 17.96
N ASP A 32 -1.21 -0.14 19.14
CA ASP A 32 -2.66 -0.07 19.35
C ASP A 32 -3.11 1.34 19.83
N PRO A 33 -3.40 2.26 18.88
CA PRO A 33 -3.93 3.58 19.21
C PRO A 33 -5.25 3.57 19.98
N PHE A 34 -6.04 2.50 19.88
CA PHE A 34 -7.29 2.37 20.63
C PHE A 34 -7.01 2.03 22.09
N ALA A 35 -6.15 1.07 22.34
CA ALA A 35 -5.71 0.76 23.70
C ALA A 35 -5.09 1.99 24.38
N LYS A 36 -4.23 2.75 23.67
CA LYS A 36 -3.68 4.03 24.19
C LYS A 36 -4.75 5.06 24.52
N LYS A 37 -5.76 5.19 23.67
CA LYS A 37 -6.88 6.10 23.92
C LYS A 37 -7.73 5.64 25.11
N SER A 38 -8.05 4.36 25.18
CA SER A 38 -8.78 3.77 26.31
C SER A 38 -8.01 3.97 27.61
N PHE A 39 -6.69 3.74 27.59
CA PHE A 39 -5.77 3.99 28.70
C PHE A 39 -5.84 5.45 29.18
N SER A 40 -5.67 6.43 28.28
CA SER A 40 -5.71 7.85 28.65
C SER A 40 -7.08 8.32 29.15
N LEU A 41 -8.17 7.64 28.79
CA LEU A 41 -9.53 7.97 29.24
C LEU A 41 -9.90 7.39 30.62
N THR A 42 -9.06 6.55 31.21
CA THR A 42 -9.35 5.93 32.51
C THR A 42 -9.39 6.93 33.67
N CYS A 43 -8.40 7.83 33.77
CA CYS A 43 -8.31 8.84 34.81
C CYS A 43 -7.41 10.01 34.39
N LYS A 44 -7.44 11.12 35.16
CA LYS A 44 -6.63 12.32 34.88
C LYS A 44 -5.12 12.07 34.94
N ALA A 45 -4.66 11.18 35.83
CA ALA A 45 -3.24 10.84 35.94
C ALA A 45 -2.75 10.13 34.68
N PHE A 46 -3.46 9.08 34.23
CA PHE A 46 -3.11 8.35 33.01
C PHE A 46 -3.25 9.21 31.76
N TYR A 47 -4.25 10.11 31.73
CA TYR A 47 -4.36 11.12 30.69
C TYR A 47 -3.09 11.98 30.60
N SER A 48 -2.58 12.46 31.73
CA SER A 48 -1.37 13.30 31.80
C SER A 48 -0.11 12.52 31.43
N ILE A 49 0.07 11.31 31.96
CA ILE A 49 1.24 10.47 31.71
C ILE A 49 1.31 10.06 30.24
N GLU A 50 0.18 9.64 29.64
CA GLU A 50 0.09 9.35 28.20
C GLU A 50 0.43 10.58 27.35
N SER A 51 0.01 11.76 27.81
CA SER A 51 0.30 13.03 27.15
C SER A 51 1.81 13.29 27.03
N HIS A 52 2.57 13.01 28.09
CA HIS A 52 4.02 13.22 28.12
C HIS A 52 4.79 12.07 27.45
N HIS A 53 4.24 10.86 27.48
CA HIS A 53 4.84 9.69 26.81
C HIS A 53 4.78 9.79 25.29
N ARG A 54 3.68 10.32 24.74
CA ARG A 54 3.42 10.29 23.30
C ARG A 54 4.51 11.00 22.51
N LYS A 55 5.15 10.26 21.59
CA LYS A 55 6.16 10.77 20.64
C LYS A 55 5.64 11.00 19.23
N THR A 56 4.61 10.27 18.82
CA THR A 56 4.06 10.33 17.47
C THR A 56 2.62 10.83 17.47
N LEU A 57 2.34 11.78 16.58
CA LEU A 57 1.02 12.36 16.41
C LEU A 57 0.62 12.43 14.94
N LYS A 58 -0.61 12.00 14.65
CA LYS A 58 -1.26 12.15 13.34
C LYS A 58 -2.59 12.91 13.49
N PRO A 59 -2.55 14.25 13.56
CA PRO A 59 -3.75 15.07 13.73
C PRO A 59 -4.71 14.88 12.56
N LEU A 60 -6.01 14.79 12.87
CA LEU A 60 -7.06 14.73 11.85
C LEU A 60 -7.52 16.12 11.38
N ARG A 61 -7.20 17.17 12.14
CA ARG A 61 -7.75 18.52 11.97
C ARG A 61 -6.66 19.56 12.25
N ALA A 62 -6.37 20.41 11.27
CA ALA A 62 -5.32 21.42 11.36
C ALA A 62 -5.67 22.52 12.38
N GLU A 63 -6.94 22.91 12.48
CA GLU A 63 -7.41 23.97 13.38
C GLU A 63 -7.30 23.62 14.87
N LEU A 64 -7.13 22.33 15.20
CA LEU A 64 -6.91 21.87 16.57
C LEU A 64 -5.43 21.68 16.90
N LEU A 65 -4.52 21.91 15.93
CA LEU A 65 -3.12 21.56 16.06
C LEU A 65 -2.46 22.24 17.25
N LEU A 66 -2.66 23.56 17.42
CA LEU A 66 -2.14 24.31 18.57
C LEU A 66 -2.52 23.66 19.92
N ARG A 67 -3.83 23.40 20.11
CA ARG A 67 -4.32 22.77 21.34
C ARG A 67 -3.78 21.35 21.52
N THR A 68 -3.60 20.64 20.42
CA THR A 68 -3.10 19.26 20.42
C THR A 68 -1.61 19.22 20.76
N LEU A 69 -0.80 20.13 20.24
CA LEU A 69 0.63 20.23 20.55
C LEU A 69 0.86 20.73 21.98
N HIS A 70 0.02 21.62 22.50
CA HIS A 70 0.05 21.97 23.93
C HIS A 70 -0.26 20.78 24.84
N ARG A 71 -1.14 19.87 24.39
CA ARG A 71 -1.43 18.64 25.12
C ARG A 71 -0.24 17.69 25.09
N TYR A 72 0.41 17.52 23.94
CA TYR A 72 1.51 16.57 23.76
C TYR A 72 2.84 17.33 23.56
N PRO A 73 3.53 17.73 24.64
CA PRO A 73 4.70 18.62 24.54
C PRO A 73 5.97 17.92 24.01
N HIS A 74 6.02 16.59 24.01
CA HIS A 74 7.20 15.81 23.63
C HIS A 74 7.05 15.09 22.28
N ILE A 75 6.29 15.66 21.35
CA ILE A 75 6.13 15.10 20.00
C ILE A 75 7.44 15.22 19.22
N GLU A 76 7.92 14.06 18.80
CA GLU A 76 9.12 13.90 17.96
C GLU A 76 8.72 13.67 16.49
N HIS A 77 7.60 13.00 16.23
CA HIS A 77 7.13 12.67 14.88
C HIS A 77 5.72 13.23 14.64
N LEU A 78 5.61 14.18 13.71
CA LEU A 78 4.35 14.83 13.36
C LEU A 78 3.91 14.49 11.93
N ASP A 79 2.88 13.67 11.80
CA ASP A 79 2.29 13.29 10.51
C ASP A 79 1.05 14.14 10.20
N LEU A 80 1.20 15.10 9.28
CA LEU A 80 0.14 16.00 8.82
C LEU A 80 -0.48 15.54 7.49
N THR A 81 -0.31 14.28 7.06
CA THR A 81 -0.87 13.77 5.81
C THR A 81 -2.39 13.82 5.73
N VAL A 82 -3.07 13.92 6.87
CA VAL A 82 -4.54 14.04 6.98
C VAL A 82 -4.98 15.51 7.16
N CYS A 83 -4.03 16.42 7.29
CA CYS A 83 -4.26 17.87 7.35
C CYS A 83 -3.78 18.51 6.04
N PRO A 84 -4.58 18.46 4.96
CA PRO A 84 -4.12 18.92 3.65
C PRO A 84 -4.02 20.45 3.51
N ARG A 85 -4.47 21.21 4.52
CA ARG A 85 -4.35 22.66 4.60
C ARG A 85 -3.49 23.08 5.80
N ILE A 86 -2.18 23.03 5.62
CA ILE A 86 -1.20 23.62 6.54
C ILE A 86 -0.61 24.85 5.84
N GLU A 87 -0.86 26.02 6.42
CA GLU A 87 -0.33 27.32 5.97
C GLU A 87 0.93 27.69 6.76
N ASP A 88 1.66 28.71 6.31
CA ASP A 88 2.90 29.18 6.96
C ASP A 88 2.69 29.57 8.43
N SER A 89 1.54 30.19 8.75
CA SER A 89 1.17 30.54 10.13
C SER A 89 1.05 29.31 11.03
N MET A 90 0.57 28.19 10.49
CA MET A 90 0.43 26.94 11.21
C MET A 90 1.76 26.22 11.36
N LEU A 91 2.64 26.26 10.34
CA LEU A 91 4.01 25.78 10.47
C LEU A 91 4.78 26.57 11.53
N ASN A 92 4.55 27.88 11.64
CA ASN A 92 5.12 28.69 12.70
C ASN A 92 4.60 28.29 14.10
N VAL A 93 3.33 27.88 14.21
CA VAL A 93 2.81 27.31 15.46
C VAL A 93 3.51 26.00 15.80
N VAL A 94 3.70 25.12 14.81
CA VAL A 94 4.42 23.85 15.00
C VAL A 94 5.87 24.11 15.44
N SER A 95 6.54 25.05 14.80
CA SER A 95 7.94 25.38 15.05
C SER A 95 8.17 25.90 16.47
N LEU A 96 7.24 26.73 16.96
CA LEU A 96 7.27 27.24 18.34
C LEU A 96 6.90 26.19 19.38
N ALA A 97 5.92 25.33 19.08
CA ALA A 97 5.43 24.34 20.03
C ALA A 97 6.38 23.13 20.19
N CYS A 98 7.05 22.71 19.12
CA CYS A 98 7.87 21.50 19.10
C CYS A 98 9.37 21.76 18.94
N LYS A 99 9.82 22.98 19.25
CA LYS A 99 11.18 23.50 18.97
C LYS A 99 12.31 22.51 19.27
N ASP A 100 12.34 21.97 20.48
CA ASP A 100 13.46 21.13 20.94
C ASP A 100 13.21 19.63 20.75
N ALA A 101 11.99 19.22 20.39
CA ALA A 101 11.58 17.81 20.33
C ALA A 101 11.39 17.28 18.90
N LEU A 102 11.00 18.12 17.94
CA LEU A 102 10.59 17.65 16.62
C LEU A 102 11.76 17.06 15.82
N CYS A 103 11.68 15.77 15.53
CA CYS A 103 12.66 15.01 14.75
C CYS A 103 12.16 14.71 13.33
N SER A 104 10.85 14.60 13.11
CA SER A 104 10.26 14.23 11.83
C SER A 104 8.94 14.95 11.58
N ILE A 105 8.74 15.41 10.35
CA ILE A 105 7.47 16.00 9.92
C ILE A 105 7.06 15.50 8.53
N ASN A 106 5.81 15.09 8.37
CA ASN A 106 5.24 14.72 7.08
C ASN A 106 4.18 15.73 6.64
N LEU A 107 4.49 16.48 5.58
CA LEU A 107 3.63 17.48 4.93
C LEU A 107 3.21 17.05 3.52
N SER A 108 3.39 15.78 3.14
CA SER A 108 3.26 15.28 1.75
C SER A 108 1.87 15.38 1.10
N ARG A 109 0.88 15.85 1.86
CA ARG A 109 -0.49 16.09 1.39
C ARG A 109 -0.93 17.54 1.59
N SER A 110 -0.10 18.38 2.22
CA SER A 110 -0.36 19.80 2.35
C SER A 110 0.23 20.59 1.18
N ARG A 111 -0.48 21.63 0.73
CA ARG A 111 -0.11 22.44 -0.45
C ARG A 111 -0.14 23.94 -0.23
N PHE A 112 -0.37 24.39 1.01
CA PHE A 112 -0.70 25.80 1.30
C PHE A 112 0.38 26.53 2.10
N PHE A 113 1.57 25.96 2.19
CA PHE A 113 2.73 26.60 2.81
C PHE A 113 3.79 26.93 1.74
N THR A 114 4.64 27.88 2.05
CA THR A 114 5.71 28.40 1.19
C THR A 114 7.08 28.17 1.83
N ASN A 115 8.12 28.75 1.23
CA ASN A 115 9.44 28.81 1.83
C ASN A 115 9.45 29.53 3.19
N ILE A 116 8.54 30.47 3.45
CA ILE A 116 8.49 31.24 4.71
C ILE A 116 8.18 30.32 5.89
N GLY A 117 7.15 29.49 5.79
CA GLY A 117 6.79 28.53 6.83
C GLY A 117 7.85 27.44 7.01
N LEU A 118 8.47 26.99 5.90
CA LEU A 118 9.59 26.05 5.97
C LEU A 118 10.79 26.65 6.69
N SER A 119 11.20 27.88 6.37
CA SER A 119 12.29 28.57 7.06
C SER A 119 12.00 28.73 8.55
N SER A 120 10.79 29.13 8.96
CA SER A 120 10.41 29.19 10.39
C SER A 120 10.55 27.82 11.07
N LEU A 121 10.12 26.75 10.40
CA LEU A 121 10.19 25.39 10.93
C LEU A 121 11.64 24.93 11.12
N VAL A 122 12.46 24.97 10.07
CA VAL A 122 13.83 24.43 10.10
C VAL A 122 14.78 25.28 10.96
N SER A 123 14.56 26.60 11.03
CA SER A 123 15.37 27.49 11.88
C SER A 123 15.06 27.35 13.37
N SER A 124 13.88 26.84 13.73
CA SER A 124 13.48 26.62 15.11
C SER A 124 13.72 25.19 15.58
N CYS A 125 13.42 24.20 14.72
CA CYS A 125 13.49 22.78 15.05
C CYS A 125 14.86 22.18 14.68
N PHE A 126 15.88 22.41 15.52
CA PHE A 126 17.26 21.99 15.22
C PHE A 126 17.49 20.47 15.22
N ASN A 127 16.59 19.71 15.85
CA ASN A 127 16.64 18.24 15.92
C ASN A 127 15.94 17.57 14.73
N LEU A 128 15.48 18.34 13.74
CA LEU A 128 14.79 17.80 12.57
C LEU A 128 15.73 16.96 11.71
N VAL A 129 15.43 15.67 11.64
CA VAL A 129 16.19 14.64 10.90
C VAL A 129 15.43 14.19 9.64
N GLU A 130 14.10 14.31 9.64
CA GLU A 130 13.26 13.81 8.54
C GLU A 130 12.20 14.84 8.12
N ILE A 131 12.08 15.07 6.81
CA ILE A 131 11.03 15.90 6.23
C ILE A 131 10.48 15.23 4.98
N ASP A 132 9.17 15.02 4.92
CA ASP A 132 8.46 14.61 3.70
C ASP A 132 7.59 15.76 3.17
N LEU A 133 7.98 16.31 2.02
CA LEU A 133 7.28 17.37 1.29
C LEU A 133 6.73 16.88 -0.06
N SER A 134 6.58 15.56 -0.24
CA SER A 134 6.11 14.99 -1.49
C SER A 134 4.77 15.61 -1.92
N ASN A 135 4.52 15.73 -3.23
CA ASN A 135 3.37 16.42 -3.80
C ASN A 135 3.28 17.93 -3.47
N GLY A 136 4.33 18.55 -2.95
CA GLY A 136 4.51 20.01 -2.87
C GLY A 136 4.72 20.61 -4.25
N VAL A 137 3.70 20.56 -5.12
CA VAL A 137 3.81 20.96 -6.53
C VAL A 137 4.14 22.43 -6.74
N GLU A 138 3.85 23.28 -5.75
CA GLU A 138 4.15 24.72 -5.74
C GLU A 138 5.53 25.04 -5.12
N LEU A 139 6.22 24.07 -4.52
CA LEU A 139 7.53 24.29 -3.91
C LEU A 139 8.59 24.48 -4.99
N ASN A 140 9.34 25.57 -4.90
CA ASN A 140 10.38 25.98 -5.84
C ASN A 140 11.77 26.01 -5.16
N ASP A 141 12.77 26.56 -5.85
CA ASP A 141 14.14 26.62 -5.33
C ASP A 141 14.30 27.45 -4.05
N LEU A 142 13.41 28.41 -3.77
CA LEU A 142 13.41 29.14 -2.49
C LEU A 142 13.00 28.22 -1.33
N ALA A 143 12.06 27.32 -1.56
CA ALA A 143 11.68 26.31 -0.57
C ALA A 143 12.83 25.31 -0.36
N ALA A 144 13.50 24.90 -1.42
CA ALA A 144 14.69 24.05 -1.33
C ALA A 144 15.84 24.73 -0.57
N ALA A 145 16.06 26.04 -0.80
CA ALA A 145 17.02 26.84 -0.06
C ALA A 145 16.67 26.95 1.42
N ALA A 146 15.39 27.13 1.77
CA ALA A 146 14.93 27.09 3.15
C ALA A 146 15.27 25.73 3.80
N ILE A 147 14.95 24.61 3.14
CA ILE A 147 15.26 23.26 3.64
C ILE A 147 16.77 23.07 3.88
N ALA A 148 17.62 23.69 3.07
CA ALA A 148 19.08 23.61 3.21
C ALA A 148 19.60 24.13 4.57
N GLU A 149 18.80 24.90 5.32
CA GLU A 149 19.13 25.33 6.67
C GLU A 149 19.04 24.20 7.71
N ALA A 150 18.33 23.10 7.40
CA ALA A 150 18.20 21.92 8.25
C ALA A 150 19.49 21.05 8.24
N LYS A 151 20.55 21.51 8.92
CA LYS A 151 21.89 20.89 8.90
C LYS A 151 21.95 19.44 9.40
N ASN A 152 20.96 19.02 10.19
CA ASN A 152 20.86 17.65 10.74
C ASN A 152 19.97 16.72 9.91
N LEU A 153 19.45 17.18 8.78
CA LEU A 153 18.53 16.41 7.95
C LEU A 153 19.22 15.17 7.37
N GLU A 154 18.64 14.00 7.64
CA GLU A 154 19.08 12.71 7.11
C GLU A 154 18.11 12.15 6.06
N LYS A 155 16.81 12.47 6.13
CA LYS A 155 15.82 11.94 5.18
C LYS A 155 14.95 13.04 4.60
N LEU A 156 14.91 13.11 3.27
CA LEU A 156 14.14 14.11 2.55
C LEU A 156 13.36 13.48 1.40
N TRP A 157 12.04 13.64 1.42
CA TRP A 157 11.19 13.27 0.29
C TRP A 157 10.66 14.52 -0.40
N LEU A 158 10.96 14.65 -1.68
CA LEU A 158 10.50 15.72 -2.56
C LEU A 158 9.69 15.17 -3.75
N ALA A 159 9.19 13.93 -3.68
CA ALA A 159 8.55 13.30 -4.82
C ALA A 159 7.44 14.19 -5.41
N ARG A 160 7.49 14.46 -6.72
CA ARG A 160 6.55 15.35 -7.45
C ARG A 160 6.63 16.84 -7.07
N CYS A 161 7.73 17.33 -6.50
CA CYS A 161 8.01 18.77 -6.38
C CYS A 161 8.51 19.33 -7.71
N LYS A 162 7.59 19.52 -8.66
CA LYS A 162 7.89 19.75 -10.08
C LYS A 162 8.59 21.09 -10.41
N LEU A 163 8.55 22.05 -9.48
CA LEU A 163 9.13 23.38 -9.69
C LEU A 163 10.55 23.52 -9.11
N ILE A 164 11.03 22.54 -8.34
CA ILE A 164 12.41 22.49 -7.87
C ILE A 164 13.33 22.10 -9.03
N THR A 165 14.42 22.84 -9.20
CA THR A 165 15.43 22.67 -10.24
C THR A 165 16.77 22.21 -9.65
N ASP A 166 17.77 22.05 -10.51
CA ASP A 166 19.16 21.78 -10.10
C ASP A 166 19.71 22.82 -9.11
N LEU A 167 19.28 24.08 -9.19
CA LEU A 167 19.70 25.13 -8.26
C LEU A 167 19.21 24.83 -6.83
N GLY A 168 17.92 24.51 -6.69
CA GLY A 168 17.34 24.19 -5.39
C GLY A 168 17.96 22.94 -4.77
N ILE A 169 18.15 21.88 -5.56
CA ILE A 169 18.84 20.67 -5.09
C ILE A 169 20.31 20.94 -4.77
N GLY A 170 20.97 21.82 -5.52
CA GLY A 170 22.32 22.29 -5.20
C GLY A 170 22.39 22.95 -3.81
N CYS A 171 21.40 23.80 -3.46
CA CYS A 171 21.30 24.37 -2.11
C CYS A 171 21.16 23.27 -1.04
N VAL A 172 20.22 22.34 -1.23
CA VAL A 172 20.00 21.21 -0.32
C VAL A 172 21.28 20.39 -0.16
N ALA A 173 21.99 20.09 -1.24
CA ALA A 173 23.23 19.32 -1.23
C ALA A 173 24.33 20.01 -0.39
N VAL A 174 24.44 21.34 -0.49
CA VAL A 174 25.45 22.11 0.25
C VAL A 174 25.12 22.20 1.74
N GLY A 175 23.83 22.39 2.08
CA GLY A 175 23.34 22.60 3.44
C GLY A 175 23.13 21.31 4.24
N CYS A 176 22.56 20.27 3.63
CA CYS A 176 22.14 19.02 4.26
C CYS A 176 23.14 17.89 4.00
N ARG A 177 24.38 18.03 4.46
CA ARG A 177 25.46 17.06 4.17
C ARG A 177 25.31 15.69 4.83
N LYS A 178 24.43 15.58 5.83
CA LYS A 178 24.11 14.34 6.55
C LYS A 178 23.02 13.51 5.87
N LEU A 179 22.53 13.92 4.69
CA LEU A 179 21.49 13.18 3.97
C LEU A 179 21.91 11.73 3.72
N ARG A 180 21.04 10.81 4.18
CA ARG A 180 21.10 9.37 3.99
C ARG A 180 20.01 8.86 3.05
N LEU A 181 18.86 9.52 3.00
CA LEU A 181 17.77 9.19 2.09
C LEU A 181 17.30 10.44 1.37
N ILE A 182 17.21 10.36 0.05
CA ILE A 182 16.55 11.39 -0.76
C ILE A 182 15.71 10.79 -1.88
N CYS A 183 14.46 11.23 -1.97
CA CYS A 183 13.54 10.84 -3.02
C CYS A 183 13.18 12.06 -3.89
N LEU A 184 13.58 12.01 -5.16
CA LEU A 184 13.35 13.04 -6.18
C LEU A 184 12.38 12.56 -7.27
N LYS A 185 11.67 11.46 -7.03
CA LYS A 185 10.75 10.84 -7.98
C LYS A 185 9.81 11.88 -8.61
N TRP A 186 9.72 11.93 -9.94
CA TRP A 186 8.90 12.88 -10.70
C TRP A 186 9.24 14.39 -10.53
N CYS A 187 10.46 14.73 -10.10
CA CYS A 187 10.94 16.13 -10.08
C CYS A 187 11.54 16.54 -11.44
N LEU A 188 10.66 16.78 -12.41
CA LEU A 188 10.97 16.87 -13.85
C LEU A 188 12.01 17.94 -14.28
N LYS A 189 12.34 18.91 -13.41
CA LYS A 189 13.31 19.98 -13.69
C LYS A 189 14.71 19.72 -13.10
N ILE A 190 14.93 18.55 -12.50
CA ILE A 190 16.23 18.11 -12.01
C ILE A 190 16.88 17.28 -13.12
N SER A 191 18.12 17.65 -13.46
CA SER A 191 18.94 17.01 -14.48
C SER A 191 20.18 16.37 -13.85
N ASP A 192 21.12 15.90 -14.68
CA ASP A 192 22.39 15.36 -14.23
C ASP A 192 23.16 16.31 -13.30
N LEU A 193 23.07 17.63 -13.54
CA LEU A 193 23.80 18.63 -12.76
C LEU A 193 23.39 18.61 -11.27
N GLY A 194 22.08 18.64 -10.98
CA GLY A 194 21.59 18.62 -9.60
C GLY A 194 21.93 17.32 -8.88
N VAL A 195 21.82 16.19 -9.57
CA VAL A 195 22.17 14.87 -9.02
C VAL A 195 23.67 14.72 -8.77
N GLN A 196 24.52 15.24 -9.67
CA GLN A 196 25.98 15.26 -9.46
C GLN A 196 26.36 16.12 -8.26
N LEU A 197 25.77 17.31 -8.10
CA LEU A 197 26.01 18.17 -6.93
C LEU A 197 25.60 17.47 -5.63
N LEU A 198 24.46 16.80 -5.63
CA LEU A 198 23.97 16.01 -4.51
C LEU A 198 24.97 14.89 -4.14
N ALA A 199 25.35 14.05 -5.11
CA ALA A 199 26.31 12.97 -4.87
C ALA A 199 27.72 13.48 -4.50
N LEU A 200 28.09 14.68 -4.94
CA LEU A 200 29.36 15.32 -4.59
C LEU A 200 29.39 15.79 -3.13
N LYS A 201 28.29 16.34 -2.61
CA LYS A 201 28.26 16.96 -1.27
C LYS A 201 27.68 16.08 -0.17
N CYS A 202 26.73 15.21 -0.49
CA CYS A 202 26.05 14.32 0.46
C CYS A 202 26.65 12.90 0.36
N LYS A 203 27.81 12.68 0.99
CA LYS A 203 28.55 11.40 0.92
C LYS A 203 27.94 10.27 1.77
N GLU A 204 27.03 10.61 2.68
CA GLU A 204 26.34 9.68 3.59
C GLU A 204 25.09 9.03 2.97
N ILE A 205 24.77 9.32 1.69
CA ILE A 205 23.57 8.80 1.03
C ILE A 205 23.62 7.27 0.99
N ARG A 206 22.53 6.67 1.49
CA ARG A 206 22.23 5.23 1.49
C ARG A 206 21.08 4.87 0.57
N SER A 207 20.11 5.75 0.38
CA SER A 207 18.94 5.50 -0.47
C SER A 207 18.69 6.69 -1.37
N LEU A 208 18.68 6.44 -2.68
CA LEU A 208 18.54 7.46 -3.72
C LEU A 208 17.47 7.03 -4.73
N ASP A 209 16.34 7.73 -4.73
CA ASP A 209 15.26 7.53 -5.70
C ASP A 209 15.21 8.68 -6.72
N LEU A 210 15.59 8.37 -7.95
CA LEU A 210 15.64 9.28 -9.10
C LEU A 210 14.56 8.96 -10.14
N SER A 211 13.53 8.20 -9.76
CA SER A 211 12.53 7.69 -10.70
C SER A 211 11.89 8.81 -11.53
N TYR A 212 11.78 8.61 -12.84
CA TYR A 212 11.16 9.55 -13.79
C TYR A 212 11.79 10.96 -13.79
N LEU A 213 13.09 11.07 -13.50
CA LEU A 213 13.87 12.27 -13.77
C LEU A 213 14.35 12.31 -15.22
N GLN A 214 14.69 13.51 -15.70
CA GLN A 214 15.28 13.74 -17.01
C GLN A 214 16.82 13.69 -16.90
N ILE A 215 17.34 12.56 -16.43
CA ILE A 215 18.78 12.30 -16.25
C ILE A 215 19.32 11.38 -17.33
N THR A 216 20.64 11.44 -17.53
CA THR A 216 21.38 10.63 -18.50
C THR A 216 22.50 9.85 -17.81
N GLU A 217 23.31 9.14 -18.59
CA GLU A 217 24.51 8.47 -18.09
C GLU A 217 25.46 9.36 -17.29
N LYS A 218 25.45 10.67 -17.54
CA LYS A 218 26.42 11.62 -16.99
C LYS A 218 26.40 11.70 -15.47
N CYS A 219 25.27 11.44 -14.82
CA CYS A 219 25.19 11.48 -13.35
C CYS A 219 25.72 10.20 -12.67
N LEU A 220 25.72 9.05 -13.37
CA LEU A 220 26.04 7.75 -12.79
C LEU A 220 27.44 7.68 -12.16
N PRO A 221 28.52 8.22 -12.76
CA PRO A 221 29.84 8.18 -12.13
C PRO A 221 29.89 8.83 -10.75
N SER A 222 29.14 9.92 -10.55
CA SER A 222 29.10 10.60 -9.23
C SER A 222 28.29 9.81 -8.21
N ILE A 223 27.15 9.24 -8.62
CA ILE A 223 26.31 8.39 -7.76
C ILE A 223 27.08 7.14 -7.34
N LEU A 224 27.78 6.51 -8.28
CA LEU A 224 28.47 5.23 -8.08
C LEU A 224 29.78 5.36 -7.28
N GLN A 225 30.17 6.57 -6.89
CA GLN A 225 31.24 6.84 -5.92
C GLN A 225 30.75 6.93 -4.47
N LEU A 226 29.44 6.88 -4.22
CA LEU A 226 28.85 6.96 -2.88
C LEU A 226 29.10 5.67 -2.08
N GLN A 227 30.06 5.71 -1.16
CA GLN A 227 30.52 4.52 -0.41
C GLN A 227 29.47 3.86 0.50
N HIS A 228 28.37 4.56 0.76
CA HIS A 228 27.29 4.10 1.63
C HIS A 228 25.98 3.82 0.88
N LEU A 229 25.93 3.97 -0.43
CA LEU A 229 24.70 3.77 -1.21
C LEU A 229 24.28 2.30 -1.17
N GLU A 230 23.12 2.02 -0.58
CA GLU A 230 22.52 0.69 -0.43
C GLU A 230 21.37 0.49 -1.43
N ASP A 231 20.57 1.51 -1.68
CA ASP A 231 19.38 1.46 -2.53
C ASP A 231 19.42 2.53 -3.63
N LEU A 232 19.36 2.09 -4.90
CA LEU A 232 19.30 2.98 -6.05
C LEU A 232 18.09 2.67 -6.93
N VAL A 233 17.21 3.66 -7.11
CA VAL A 233 16.02 3.54 -7.95
C VAL A 233 16.13 4.50 -9.13
N LEU A 234 16.20 3.93 -10.34
CA LEU A 234 16.30 4.62 -11.62
C LEU A 234 15.07 4.34 -12.51
N GLU A 235 13.93 3.96 -11.93
CA GLU A 235 12.71 3.61 -12.66
C GLU A 235 12.31 4.72 -13.67
N GLY A 236 12.14 4.36 -14.93
CA GLY A 236 11.70 5.28 -15.98
C GLY A 236 12.70 6.38 -16.35
N CYS A 237 13.98 6.25 -15.98
CA CYS A 237 15.05 7.16 -16.40
C CYS A 237 15.54 6.78 -17.81
N LEU A 238 14.84 7.27 -18.83
CA LEU A 238 15.04 6.85 -20.24
C LEU A 238 16.42 7.20 -20.82
N GLY A 239 17.11 8.18 -20.23
CA GLY A 239 18.46 8.60 -20.66
C GLY A 239 19.58 7.69 -20.18
N ILE A 240 19.31 6.68 -19.33
CA ILE A 240 20.33 5.75 -18.86
C ILE A 240 20.58 4.65 -19.91
N ASN A 241 21.83 4.53 -20.35
CA ASN A 241 22.29 3.59 -21.36
C ASN A 241 23.51 2.77 -20.88
N ASP A 242 24.01 1.89 -21.75
CA ASP A 242 25.16 1.03 -21.46
C ASP A 242 26.46 1.80 -21.21
N ASP A 243 26.70 2.88 -21.94
CA ASP A 243 27.92 3.69 -21.82
C ASP A 243 28.07 4.25 -20.40
N GLY A 244 26.96 4.70 -19.80
CA GLY A 244 26.91 5.17 -18.42
C GLY A 244 27.24 4.13 -17.37
N LEU A 245 26.81 2.89 -17.60
CA LEU A 245 27.14 1.78 -16.73
C LEU A 245 28.58 1.29 -16.95
N SER A 246 29.15 1.49 -18.15
CA SER A 246 30.51 1.06 -18.51
C SER A 246 31.64 1.88 -17.90
N THR A 247 31.40 3.15 -17.59
CA THR A 247 32.39 4.08 -17.01
C THR A 247 32.75 3.72 -15.54
N VAL A 248 32.25 2.61 -15.02
CA VAL A 248 32.12 2.29 -13.61
C VAL A 248 33.13 1.20 -13.19
N GLN A 249 34.43 1.47 -13.32
CA GLN A 249 35.47 0.60 -12.76
C GLN A 249 35.61 0.70 -11.22
N GLN A 250 34.89 1.64 -10.56
CA GLN A 250 34.98 1.92 -9.12
C GLN A 250 33.60 2.02 -8.44
N SER A 251 32.68 1.08 -8.68
CA SER A 251 31.30 1.16 -8.19
C SER A 251 31.14 1.05 -6.66
N CYS A 252 29.98 1.50 -6.15
CA CYS A 252 29.56 1.39 -4.77
C CYS A 252 29.47 -0.06 -4.27
N LYS A 253 30.49 -0.53 -3.54
CA LYS A 253 30.48 -1.86 -2.92
C LYS A 253 29.33 -2.08 -1.95
N SER A 254 28.70 -1.01 -1.44
CA SER A 254 27.57 -1.06 -0.52
C SER A 254 26.22 -1.37 -1.17
N LEU A 255 26.11 -1.32 -2.51
CA LEU A 255 24.82 -1.40 -3.20
C LEU A 255 24.16 -2.77 -2.98
N LYS A 256 22.93 -2.76 -2.48
CA LYS A 256 22.11 -3.95 -2.16
C LYS A 256 20.92 -4.07 -3.09
N THR A 257 20.28 -2.96 -3.45
CA THR A 257 19.11 -2.95 -4.33
C THR A 257 19.31 -2.01 -5.50
N LEU A 258 18.95 -2.49 -6.69
CA LEU A 258 18.94 -1.70 -7.92
C LEU A 258 17.62 -1.92 -8.67
N ASN A 259 16.93 -0.82 -8.96
CA ASN A 259 15.74 -0.84 -9.80
C ASN A 259 15.97 0.00 -11.06
N MET A 260 15.92 -0.65 -12.21
CA MET A 260 16.01 -0.03 -13.55
C MET A 260 14.78 -0.33 -14.40
N SER A 261 13.62 -0.47 -13.76
CA SER A 261 12.35 -0.69 -14.45
C SER A 261 12.05 0.39 -15.47
N ASN A 262 11.45 0.01 -16.60
CA ASN A 262 11.05 0.93 -17.66
C ASN A 262 12.22 1.77 -18.21
N CYS A 263 13.44 1.23 -18.15
CA CYS A 263 14.61 1.76 -18.84
C CYS A 263 14.91 0.85 -20.03
N HIS A 264 14.89 1.36 -21.26
CA HIS A 264 14.96 0.53 -22.46
C HIS A 264 16.32 0.55 -23.17
N ASN A 265 17.20 1.49 -22.81
CA ASN A 265 18.45 1.74 -23.52
C ASN A 265 19.68 1.05 -22.88
N HIS A 266 19.47 0.14 -21.93
CA HIS A 266 20.52 -0.67 -21.33
C HIS A 266 20.39 -2.14 -21.77
N SER A 267 21.51 -2.81 -21.89
CA SER A 267 21.64 -4.22 -22.25
C SER A 267 22.46 -4.97 -21.20
N HIS A 268 22.76 -6.24 -21.48
CA HIS A 268 23.66 -7.04 -20.67
C HIS A 268 25.09 -6.47 -20.61
N VAL A 269 25.51 -5.66 -21.60
CA VAL A 269 26.83 -5.01 -21.66
C VAL A 269 26.97 -3.96 -20.55
N GLY A 270 25.99 -3.05 -20.41
CA GLY A 270 26.01 -2.07 -19.33
C GLY A 270 25.96 -2.74 -17.95
N LEU A 271 25.04 -3.69 -17.75
CA LEU A 271 24.95 -4.41 -16.48
C LEU A 271 26.22 -5.19 -16.12
N SER A 272 26.96 -5.68 -17.11
CA SER A 272 28.21 -6.41 -16.85
C SER A 272 29.29 -5.54 -16.20
N SER A 273 29.21 -4.24 -16.43
CA SER A 273 30.14 -3.28 -15.87
C SER A 273 29.88 -3.03 -14.37
N LEU A 274 28.68 -3.33 -13.89
CA LEU A 274 28.34 -3.24 -12.46
C LEU A 274 28.88 -4.42 -11.64
N ILE A 275 29.21 -5.55 -12.28
CA ILE A 275 29.63 -6.79 -11.61
C ILE A 275 30.82 -6.54 -10.67
N ASN A 276 31.83 -5.80 -11.15
CA ASN A 276 33.08 -5.60 -10.41
C ASN A 276 32.98 -4.61 -9.23
N GLY A 277 31.86 -3.88 -9.08
CA GLY A 277 31.72 -2.93 -7.98
C GLY A 277 30.42 -3.02 -7.19
N ALA A 278 29.45 -3.86 -7.59
CA ALA A 278 28.22 -4.12 -6.84
C ALA A 278 28.18 -5.57 -6.30
N GLU A 279 29.26 -6.02 -5.68
CA GLU A 279 29.40 -7.39 -5.15
C GLU A 279 28.33 -7.76 -4.10
N ASN A 280 27.80 -6.77 -3.38
CA ASN A 280 26.77 -6.95 -2.36
C ASN A 280 25.34 -6.83 -2.89
N LEU A 281 25.14 -6.76 -4.22
CA LEU A 281 23.83 -6.64 -4.82
C LEU A 281 22.99 -7.89 -4.52
N ARG A 282 21.82 -7.66 -3.94
CA ARG A 282 20.89 -8.69 -3.45
C ARG A 282 19.60 -8.74 -4.25
N GLU A 283 19.13 -7.57 -4.68
CA GLU A 283 17.87 -7.43 -5.39
C GLU A 283 18.05 -6.60 -6.65
N LEU A 284 17.58 -7.15 -7.77
CA LEU A 284 17.61 -6.48 -9.06
C LEU A 284 16.22 -6.52 -9.71
N THR A 285 15.70 -5.33 -10.05
CA THR A 285 14.41 -5.18 -10.72
C THR A 285 14.62 -4.57 -12.11
N LEU A 286 14.23 -5.33 -13.14
CA LEU A 286 14.35 -4.98 -14.56
C LEU A 286 12.98 -4.99 -15.28
N ALA A 287 11.88 -4.74 -14.55
CA ALA A 287 10.53 -4.83 -15.11
C ALA A 287 10.33 -3.88 -16.29
N TYR A 288 9.62 -4.33 -17.33
CA TYR A 288 9.40 -3.61 -18.59
C TYR A 288 10.73 -3.15 -19.23
N GLY A 289 11.80 -3.91 -19.03
CA GLY A 289 13.15 -3.62 -19.52
C GLY A 289 13.54 -4.42 -20.77
N PRO A 290 14.83 -4.66 -21.01
CA PRO A 290 15.32 -5.44 -22.14
C PRO A 290 14.84 -6.90 -22.09
N SER A 291 14.88 -7.58 -23.24
CA SER A 291 14.50 -8.99 -23.32
C SER A 291 15.41 -9.87 -22.45
N VAL A 292 14.83 -10.88 -21.79
CA VAL A 292 15.57 -11.85 -20.98
C VAL A 292 16.21 -12.88 -21.91
N THR A 293 17.48 -12.66 -22.25
CA THR A 293 18.30 -13.53 -23.10
C THR A 293 19.32 -14.33 -22.28
N ALA A 294 19.97 -15.32 -22.91
CA ALA A 294 21.06 -16.05 -22.28
C ALA A 294 22.22 -15.14 -21.84
N ASP A 295 22.54 -14.10 -22.61
CA ASP A 295 23.64 -13.17 -22.29
C ASP A 295 23.31 -12.31 -21.08
N LEU A 296 22.05 -11.84 -20.98
CA LEU A 296 21.58 -11.17 -19.77
C LEU A 296 21.65 -12.11 -18.57
N ALA A 297 21.13 -13.33 -18.67
CA ALA A 297 21.16 -14.30 -17.58
C ALA A 297 22.59 -14.65 -17.14
N LYS A 298 23.54 -14.81 -18.07
CA LYS A 298 24.96 -15.04 -17.75
C LYS A 298 25.62 -13.83 -17.12
N CYS A 299 25.23 -12.62 -17.52
CA CYS A 299 25.69 -11.39 -16.87
C CYS A 299 25.21 -11.36 -15.40
N LEU A 300 23.92 -11.64 -15.16
CA LEU A 300 23.34 -11.59 -13.83
C LEU A 300 23.85 -12.68 -12.89
N HIS A 301 24.22 -13.85 -13.43
CA HIS A 301 24.89 -14.92 -12.69
C HIS A 301 26.12 -14.44 -11.89
N ASN A 302 26.84 -13.44 -12.41
CA ASN A 302 28.09 -13.00 -11.81
C ASN A 302 27.89 -12.14 -10.55
N PHE A 303 26.64 -11.76 -10.22
CA PHE A 303 26.31 -11.17 -8.93
C PHE A 303 26.12 -12.27 -7.89
N SER A 304 27.19 -12.63 -7.18
CA SER A 304 27.21 -13.75 -6.23
C SER A 304 26.20 -13.60 -5.07
N GLY A 305 25.88 -12.37 -4.67
CA GLY A 305 24.91 -12.06 -3.60
C GLY A 305 23.44 -12.02 -4.02
N LEU A 306 23.15 -12.14 -5.31
CA LEU A 306 21.82 -11.92 -5.87
C LEU A 306 20.85 -13.03 -5.45
N HIS A 307 19.77 -12.66 -4.76
CA HIS A 307 18.76 -13.60 -4.30
C HIS A 307 17.33 -13.21 -4.71
N SER A 308 17.12 -12.01 -5.25
CA SER A 308 15.83 -11.53 -5.74
C SER A 308 15.99 -10.92 -7.12
N VAL A 309 15.24 -11.43 -8.11
CA VAL A 309 15.24 -10.88 -9.47
C VAL A 309 13.81 -10.74 -10.00
N LYS A 310 13.49 -9.56 -10.55
CA LYS A 310 12.16 -9.28 -11.11
C LYS A 310 12.25 -8.83 -12.57
N PHE A 311 11.60 -9.59 -13.44
CA PHE A 311 11.55 -9.37 -14.90
C PHE A 311 10.16 -8.98 -15.39
N ASP A 312 9.29 -8.46 -14.53
CA ASP A 312 7.87 -8.29 -14.84
C ASP A 312 7.63 -7.51 -16.14
N GLY A 313 6.75 -8.02 -17.00
CA GLY A 313 6.41 -7.40 -18.28
C GLY A 313 7.52 -7.46 -19.34
N CYS A 314 8.63 -8.15 -19.11
CA CYS A 314 9.68 -8.34 -20.11
C CYS A 314 9.31 -9.43 -21.15
N LEU A 315 9.89 -9.31 -22.33
CA LEU A 315 9.93 -10.42 -23.30
C LEU A 315 10.98 -11.44 -22.84
N VAL A 316 10.58 -12.70 -22.63
CA VAL A 316 11.46 -13.74 -22.11
C VAL A 316 11.77 -14.77 -23.19
N LYS A 317 13.06 -14.98 -23.48
CA LYS A 317 13.49 -16.04 -24.41
C LYS A 317 13.76 -17.33 -23.64
N PHE A 318 13.48 -18.47 -24.25
CA PHE A 318 13.76 -19.80 -23.68
C PHE A 318 15.23 -19.94 -23.23
N SER A 319 16.17 -19.43 -24.05
CA SER A 319 17.61 -19.47 -23.73
C SER A 319 17.97 -18.66 -22.49
N GLY A 320 17.23 -17.58 -22.18
CA GLY A 320 17.40 -16.80 -20.96
C GLY A 320 16.93 -17.56 -19.73
N ILE A 321 15.71 -18.13 -19.76
CA ILE A 321 15.17 -18.96 -18.67
C ILE A 321 16.10 -20.13 -18.36
N ARG A 322 16.56 -20.83 -19.40
CA ARG A 322 17.48 -21.97 -19.24
C ARG A 322 18.80 -21.56 -18.59
N ALA A 323 19.34 -20.40 -18.97
CA ALA A 323 20.56 -19.89 -18.37
C ALA A 323 20.35 -19.51 -16.89
N ILE A 324 19.19 -18.94 -16.52
CA ILE A 324 18.82 -18.66 -15.13
C ILE A 324 18.73 -19.95 -14.32
N GLY A 325 18.03 -20.97 -14.83
CA GLY A 325 17.91 -22.28 -14.17
C GLY A 325 19.24 -23.01 -13.93
N ASN A 326 20.31 -22.63 -14.65
CA ASN A 326 21.65 -23.18 -14.47
C ASN A 326 22.51 -22.41 -13.47
N TRP A 327 21.98 -21.38 -12.81
CA TRP A 327 22.75 -20.66 -11.79
C TRP A 327 23.05 -21.58 -10.59
N PRO A 328 24.29 -21.55 -10.06
CA PRO A 328 24.68 -22.41 -8.95
C PRO A 328 24.02 -21.98 -7.64
N ASN A 329 23.75 -20.68 -7.48
CA ASN A 329 23.10 -20.12 -6.30
C ASN A 329 21.59 -20.08 -6.52
N SER A 330 20.83 -20.62 -5.55
CA SER A 330 19.38 -20.57 -5.61
C SER A 330 18.88 -19.16 -5.30
N LEU A 331 18.00 -18.65 -6.16
CA LEU A 331 17.22 -17.46 -5.85
C LEU A 331 16.21 -17.76 -4.74
N LYS A 332 15.85 -16.71 -3.99
CA LYS A 332 14.80 -16.72 -2.97
C LYS A 332 13.52 -16.07 -3.48
N GLU A 333 13.62 -15.09 -4.38
CA GLU A 333 12.48 -14.43 -5.02
C GLU A 333 12.73 -14.29 -6.52
N LEU A 334 11.74 -14.68 -7.31
CA LEU A 334 11.77 -14.56 -8.75
C LEU A 334 10.40 -14.15 -9.28
N SER A 335 10.38 -13.18 -10.19
CA SER A 335 9.15 -12.68 -10.78
C SER A 335 9.26 -12.60 -12.30
N PHE A 336 8.29 -13.20 -12.98
CA PHE A 336 8.02 -13.11 -14.41
C PHE A 336 6.58 -12.63 -14.67
N SER A 337 6.03 -11.82 -13.76
CA SER A 337 4.66 -11.33 -13.86
C SER A 337 4.43 -10.64 -15.19
N LYS A 338 3.38 -11.01 -15.93
CA LYS A 338 3.01 -10.45 -17.24
C LYS A 338 4.07 -10.62 -18.33
N CYS A 339 5.03 -11.54 -18.16
CA CYS A 339 6.01 -11.85 -19.18
C CYS A 339 5.41 -12.70 -20.32
N SER A 340 5.85 -12.42 -21.54
CA SER A 340 5.63 -13.28 -22.70
C SER A 340 6.80 -14.25 -22.87
N GLY A 341 6.53 -15.47 -23.35
CA GLY A 341 7.55 -16.49 -23.62
C GLY A 341 7.91 -17.42 -22.45
N VAL A 342 7.27 -17.27 -21.28
CA VAL A 342 7.37 -18.24 -20.18
C VAL A 342 6.39 -19.40 -20.44
N ALA A 343 6.92 -20.59 -20.69
CA ALA A 343 6.17 -21.80 -21.03
C ALA A 343 6.58 -23.01 -20.17
N ASP A 344 5.81 -24.10 -20.26
CA ASP A 344 5.88 -25.24 -19.34
C ASP A 344 7.29 -25.87 -19.20
N ASP A 345 7.91 -26.21 -20.33
CA ASP A 345 9.26 -26.80 -20.36
C ASP A 345 10.32 -25.88 -19.75
N SER A 346 10.19 -24.57 -20.03
CA SER A 346 11.17 -23.58 -19.61
C SER A 346 11.10 -23.34 -18.11
N LEU A 347 9.89 -23.22 -17.55
CA LEU A 347 9.69 -22.97 -16.14
C LEU A 347 10.04 -24.21 -15.31
N SER A 348 9.67 -25.39 -15.79
CA SER A 348 10.03 -26.68 -15.17
C SER A 348 11.54 -26.82 -15.00
N PHE A 349 12.31 -26.50 -16.04
CA PHE A 349 13.78 -26.49 -15.97
C PHE A 349 14.30 -25.47 -14.96
N LEU A 350 13.75 -24.25 -14.96
CA LEU A 350 14.19 -23.17 -14.08
C LEU A 350 14.03 -23.53 -12.60
N VAL A 351 12.87 -24.06 -12.21
CA VAL A 351 12.57 -24.32 -10.79
C VAL A 351 13.34 -25.51 -10.22
N GLN A 352 13.79 -26.44 -11.08
CA GLN A 352 14.67 -27.54 -10.67
C GLN A 352 16.03 -27.04 -10.18
N GLY A 353 16.53 -25.93 -10.72
CA GLY A 353 17.77 -25.27 -10.29
C GLY A 353 17.63 -24.43 -9.03
N HIS A 354 16.43 -23.93 -8.72
CA HIS A 354 16.20 -22.97 -7.63
C HIS A 354 15.34 -23.54 -6.49
N LYS A 355 15.92 -24.47 -5.71
CA LYS A 355 15.21 -25.21 -4.65
C LYS A 355 14.93 -24.39 -3.38
N GLU A 356 15.66 -23.29 -3.16
CA GLU A 356 15.46 -22.39 -2.01
C GLU A 356 14.46 -21.27 -2.30
N LEU A 357 13.78 -21.31 -3.45
CA LEU A 357 12.81 -20.30 -3.83
C LEU A 357 11.68 -20.21 -2.80
N ARG A 358 11.44 -18.99 -2.30
CA ARG A 358 10.40 -18.66 -1.31
C ARG A 358 9.25 -17.92 -1.93
N LYS A 359 9.52 -17.07 -2.93
CA LYS A 359 8.51 -16.29 -3.64
C LYS A 359 8.65 -16.48 -5.14
N LEU A 360 7.54 -16.84 -5.78
CA LEU A 360 7.43 -16.94 -7.23
C LEU A 360 6.19 -16.19 -7.69
N ASP A 361 6.37 -15.26 -8.62
CA ASP A 361 5.25 -14.60 -9.31
C ASP A 361 5.35 -14.89 -10.81
N ILE A 362 4.36 -15.63 -11.30
CA ILE A 362 4.13 -16.02 -12.69
C ILE A 362 2.74 -15.57 -13.15
N THR A 363 2.21 -14.52 -12.53
CA THR A 363 0.93 -13.92 -12.88
C THR A 363 0.89 -13.60 -14.37
N CYS A 364 -0.21 -13.94 -15.04
CA CYS A 364 -0.41 -13.74 -16.47
C CYS A 364 0.59 -14.50 -17.38
N CYS A 365 1.31 -15.51 -16.88
CA CYS A 365 2.08 -16.43 -17.73
C CYS A 365 1.15 -17.52 -18.30
N ARG A 366 0.54 -17.22 -19.44
CA ARG A 366 -0.59 -17.99 -20.00
C ARG A 366 -0.24 -19.33 -20.64
N MET A 367 1.05 -19.66 -20.78
CA MET A 367 1.52 -20.90 -21.42
C MET A 367 1.96 -21.98 -20.42
N ILE A 368 1.57 -21.83 -19.16
CA ILE A 368 1.88 -22.76 -18.06
C ILE A 368 0.77 -23.83 -17.97
N MET A 369 1.17 -25.10 -17.84
CA MET A 369 0.28 -26.25 -17.74
C MET A 369 0.61 -27.09 -16.50
N TYR A 370 0.30 -28.38 -16.52
CA TYR A 370 0.47 -29.28 -15.39
C TYR A 370 1.95 -29.45 -14.99
N ASP A 371 2.87 -29.62 -15.95
CA ASP A 371 4.24 -30.05 -15.66
C ASP A 371 5.04 -28.97 -14.93
N SER A 372 4.77 -27.68 -15.20
CA SER A 372 5.33 -26.59 -14.40
C SER A 372 4.88 -26.66 -12.95
N VAL A 373 3.59 -26.89 -12.69
CA VAL A 373 3.07 -26.95 -11.32
C VAL A 373 3.63 -28.16 -10.59
N ASP A 374 3.72 -29.31 -11.26
CA ASP A 374 4.39 -30.49 -10.71
C ASP A 374 5.86 -30.22 -10.36
N SER A 375 6.58 -29.54 -11.27
CA SER A 375 7.99 -29.17 -11.07
C SER A 375 8.18 -28.14 -9.96
N ILE A 376 7.35 -27.10 -9.90
CA ILE A 376 7.36 -26.07 -8.85
C ILE A 376 7.16 -26.74 -7.49
N THR A 377 6.09 -27.53 -7.36
CA THR A 377 5.72 -28.16 -6.09
C THR A 377 6.71 -29.24 -5.66
N SER A 378 7.35 -29.94 -6.59
CA SER A 378 8.37 -30.96 -6.29
C SER A 378 9.71 -30.35 -5.89
N SER A 379 10.12 -29.26 -6.53
CA SER A 379 11.46 -28.66 -6.39
C SER A 379 11.51 -27.57 -5.31
N CYS A 380 10.53 -26.67 -5.29
CA CYS A 380 10.50 -25.49 -4.43
C CYS A 380 9.64 -25.73 -3.18
N ARG A 381 10.04 -26.67 -2.32
CA ARG A 381 9.26 -27.02 -1.11
C ARG A 381 9.28 -25.93 -0.02
N SER A 382 10.19 -24.96 -0.14
CA SER A 382 10.32 -23.81 0.76
C SER A 382 9.44 -22.62 0.35
N LEU A 383 8.59 -22.78 -0.67
CA LEU A 383 7.75 -21.71 -1.20
C LEU A 383 6.74 -21.23 -0.14
N THR A 384 6.78 -19.93 0.14
CA THR A 384 5.87 -19.24 1.05
C THR A 384 4.89 -18.34 0.30
N SER A 385 5.22 -17.88 -0.91
CA SER A 385 4.33 -17.10 -1.77
C SER A 385 4.37 -17.58 -3.21
N LEU A 386 3.19 -17.87 -3.76
CA LEU A 386 2.99 -18.14 -5.17
C LEU A 386 1.88 -17.26 -5.70
N ARG A 387 2.18 -16.47 -6.75
CA ARG A 387 1.17 -15.74 -7.51
C ARG A 387 1.14 -16.25 -8.95
N MET A 388 -0.02 -16.72 -9.38
CA MET A 388 -0.25 -17.32 -10.70
C MET A 388 -1.64 -16.94 -11.25
N GLU A 389 -2.06 -15.70 -11.02
CA GLU A 389 -3.32 -15.16 -11.55
C GLU A 389 -3.37 -15.30 -13.08
N SER A 390 -4.52 -15.68 -13.63
CA SER A 390 -4.76 -15.88 -15.07
C SER A 390 -3.84 -16.92 -15.75
N CYS A 391 -3.37 -17.94 -15.00
CA CYS A 391 -2.75 -19.15 -15.56
C CYS A 391 -3.82 -20.20 -15.93
N SER A 392 -4.76 -19.83 -16.81
CA SER A 392 -5.99 -20.58 -17.09
C SER A 392 -5.82 -21.95 -17.78
N LEU A 393 -4.62 -22.25 -18.30
CA LEU A 393 -4.32 -23.56 -18.92
C LEU A 393 -3.96 -24.63 -17.89
N VAL A 394 -3.62 -24.26 -16.66
CA VAL A 394 -3.33 -25.20 -15.58
C VAL A 394 -4.60 -26.00 -15.26
N PRO A 395 -4.56 -27.34 -15.37
CA PRO A 395 -5.72 -28.19 -15.08
C PRO A 395 -5.97 -28.28 -13.57
N LYS A 396 -7.20 -28.60 -13.18
CA LYS A 396 -7.65 -28.58 -11.79
C LYS A 396 -6.88 -29.56 -10.89
N GLU A 397 -6.45 -30.69 -11.46
CA GLU A 397 -5.70 -31.75 -10.78
C GLU A 397 -4.34 -31.25 -10.28
N ALA A 398 -3.73 -30.27 -10.96
CA ALA A 398 -2.44 -29.71 -10.58
C ALA A 398 -2.50 -28.99 -9.22
N PHE A 399 -3.63 -28.37 -8.86
CA PHE A 399 -3.76 -27.61 -7.61
C PHE A 399 -3.70 -28.50 -6.37
N VAL A 400 -4.02 -29.80 -6.52
CA VAL A 400 -3.89 -30.78 -5.44
C VAL A 400 -2.42 -30.90 -4.98
N LEU A 401 -1.45 -30.71 -5.88
CA LEU A 401 -0.03 -30.85 -5.59
C LEU A 401 0.49 -29.81 -4.59
N PHE A 402 -0.05 -28.58 -4.61
CA PHE A 402 0.36 -27.52 -3.69
C PHE A 402 0.16 -27.92 -2.24
N GLY A 403 -1.04 -28.36 -1.88
CA GLY A 403 -1.36 -28.79 -0.52
C GLY A 403 -0.62 -30.06 -0.07
N GLN A 404 -0.15 -30.87 -1.01
CA GLN A 404 0.62 -32.07 -0.71
C GLN A 404 2.10 -31.77 -0.44
N ARG A 405 2.69 -30.79 -1.15
CA ARG A 405 4.15 -30.62 -1.21
C ARG A 405 4.66 -29.26 -0.70
N CYS A 406 3.82 -28.23 -0.63
CA CYS A 406 4.19 -26.86 -0.25
C CYS A 406 3.52 -26.41 1.06
N GLN A 407 3.83 -27.09 2.17
CA GLN A 407 3.16 -26.86 3.47
C GLN A 407 3.53 -25.52 4.15
N LEU A 408 4.54 -24.81 3.64
CA LEU A 408 4.98 -23.51 4.14
C LEU A 408 4.28 -22.33 3.46
N MET A 409 3.30 -22.58 2.58
CA MET A 409 2.57 -21.54 1.87
C MET A 409 1.87 -20.57 2.85
N GLU A 410 2.14 -19.28 2.69
CA GLU A 410 1.58 -18.16 3.43
C GLU A 410 0.69 -17.28 2.53
N GLU A 411 1.02 -17.18 1.24
CA GLU A 411 0.28 -16.42 0.23
C GLU A 411 0.09 -17.29 -1.03
N LEU A 412 -1.16 -17.43 -1.46
CA LEU A 412 -1.50 -18.10 -2.71
C LEU A 412 -2.50 -17.27 -3.50
N ASP A 413 -2.10 -16.83 -4.69
CA ASP A 413 -2.99 -16.18 -5.66
C ASP A 413 -3.16 -17.08 -6.89
N VAL A 414 -4.36 -17.64 -7.01
CA VAL A 414 -4.78 -18.50 -8.13
C VAL A 414 -6.04 -17.94 -8.78
N THR A 415 -6.21 -16.62 -8.72
CA THR A 415 -7.30 -15.88 -9.38
C THR A 415 -7.38 -16.24 -10.86
N ASP A 416 -8.59 -16.43 -11.39
CA ASP A 416 -8.83 -16.77 -12.81
C ASP A 416 -8.10 -18.06 -13.25
N THR A 417 -8.22 -19.11 -12.44
CA THR A 417 -7.72 -20.47 -12.74
C THR A 417 -8.81 -21.52 -12.61
N LYS A 418 -8.48 -22.79 -12.93
CA LYS A 418 -9.42 -23.92 -12.93
C LYS A 418 -9.55 -24.65 -11.59
N ILE A 419 -8.98 -24.12 -10.50
CA ILE A 419 -9.05 -24.72 -9.16
C ILE A 419 -10.49 -25.08 -8.75
N ASP A 420 -10.66 -26.26 -8.14
CA ASP A 420 -11.92 -26.77 -7.63
C ASP A 420 -11.85 -27.11 -6.12
N ASP A 421 -12.93 -27.67 -5.57
CA ASP A 421 -13.03 -28.00 -4.15
C ASP A 421 -12.00 -29.04 -3.68
N GLU A 422 -11.59 -29.99 -4.52
CA GLU A 422 -10.53 -30.94 -4.17
C GLU A 422 -9.16 -30.26 -4.13
N GLY A 423 -8.92 -29.30 -5.03
CA GLY A 423 -7.78 -28.38 -4.93
C GLY A 423 -7.75 -27.62 -3.60
N LEU A 424 -8.87 -26.98 -3.22
CA LEU A 424 -8.98 -26.25 -1.94
C LEU A 424 -8.84 -27.15 -0.72
N LYS A 425 -9.40 -28.36 -0.76
CA LYS A 425 -9.23 -29.38 0.28
C LYS A 425 -7.76 -29.75 0.46
N SER A 426 -7.01 -29.89 -0.62
CA SER A 426 -5.56 -30.11 -0.52
C SER A 426 -4.87 -28.88 0.08
N ILE A 427 -5.12 -27.69 -0.47
CA ILE A 427 -4.52 -26.41 -0.02
C ILE A 427 -4.81 -26.12 1.46
N SER A 428 -5.93 -26.59 2.01
CA SER A 428 -6.24 -26.47 3.44
C SER A 428 -5.18 -27.10 4.36
N ARG A 429 -4.28 -27.94 3.85
CA ARG A 429 -3.13 -28.49 4.58
C ARG A 429 -2.03 -27.45 4.83
N CYS A 430 -2.02 -26.35 4.07
CA CYS A 430 -1.13 -25.22 4.27
C CYS A 430 -1.62 -24.37 5.47
N SER A 431 -1.37 -24.83 6.69
CA SER A 431 -1.87 -24.20 7.92
C SER A 431 -1.27 -22.81 8.22
N LYS A 432 -0.22 -22.41 7.48
CA LYS A 432 0.38 -21.07 7.54
C LYS A 432 -0.29 -20.06 6.62
N LEU A 433 -1.26 -20.48 5.81
CA LEU A 433 -1.90 -19.62 4.82
C LEU A 433 -2.55 -18.40 5.49
N SER A 434 -2.14 -17.23 5.02
CA SER A 434 -2.52 -15.91 5.55
C SER A 434 -3.24 -15.06 4.51
N SER A 435 -2.94 -15.26 3.23
CA SER A 435 -3.62 -14.62 2.10
C SER A 435 -3.97 -15.67 1.03
N LEU A 436 -5.24 -15.73 0.67
CA LEU A 436 -5.76 -16.65 -0.35
C LEU A 436 -6.65 -15.89 -1.32
N LYS A 437 -6.27 -15.88 -2.61
CA LYS A 437 -7.03 -15.21 -3.67
C LYS A 437 -7.57 -16.22 -4.69
N LEU A 438 -8.89 -16.23 -4.81
CA LEU A 438 -9.70 -17.19 -5.56
C LEU A 438 -10.72 -16.46 -6.46
N GLY A 439 -10.45 -15.22 -6.82
CA GLY A 439 -11.34 -14.45 -7.68
C GLY A 439 -11.52 -15.15 -9.03
N ILE A 440 -12.74 -15.13 -9.57
CA ILE A 440 -13.07 -15.70 -10.89
C ILE A 440 -12.81 -17.23 -10.96
N CYS A 441 -12.58 -17.92 -9.84
CA CYS A 441 -12.51 -19.38 -9.79
C CYS A 441 -13.94 -19.95 -9.84
N MET A 442 -14.36 -20.44 -11.00
CA MET A 442 -15.77 -20.85 -11.23
C MET A 442 -16.11 -22.25 -10.70
N ASN A 443 -15.11 -23.05 -10.34
CA ASN A 443 -15.30 -24.46 -9.96
C ASN A 443 -15.25 -24.71 -8.45
N ILE A 444 -15.14 -23.66 -7.63
CA ILE A 444 -15.16 -23.76 -6.17
C ILE A 444 -16.58 -23.55 -5.63
N THR A 445 -16.91 -24.23 -4.54
CA THR A 445 -18.19 -24.13 -3.84
C THR A 445 -17.96 -23.99 -2.33
N ASP A 446 -19.06 -23.91 -1.57
CA ASP A 446 -19.01 -23.89 -0.11
C ASP A 446 -18.25 -25.08 0.51
N ASN A 447 -18.19 -26.23 -0.18
CA ASN A 447 -17.43 -27.39 0.29
C ASN A 447 -15.91 -27.11 0.35
N GLY A 448 -15.37 -26.47 -0.69
CA GLY A 448 -13.97 -26.03 -0.70
C GLY A 448 -13.67 -25.04 0.43
N LEU A 449 -14.56 -24.07 0.67
CA LEU A 449 -14.41 -23.10 1.76
C LEU A 449 -14.54 -23.73 3.16
N LYS A 450 -15.41 -24.74 3.33
CA LYS A 450 -15.48 -25.52 4.58
C LYS A 450 -14.13 -26.16 4.92
N HIS A 451 -13.39 -26.67 3.93
CA HIS A 451 -12.04 -27.19 4.16
C HIS A 451 -11.07 -26.10 4.60
N ILE A 452 -11.06 -24.94 3.93
CA ILE A 452 -10.22 -23.81 4.30
C ILE A 452 -10.52 -23.35 5.73
N GLY A 453 -11.79 -23.10 6.07
CA GLY A 453 -12.20 -22.72 7.42
C GLY A 453 -11.82 -23.75 8.49
N SER A 454 -11.78 -25.05 8.16
CA SER A 454 -11.43 -26.08 9.13
C SER A 454 -9.94 -26.14 9.53
N ARG A 455 -9.03 -25.58 8.72
CA ARG A 455 -7.57 -25.79 8.90
C ARG A 455 -6.69 -24.55 8.74
N CYS A 456 -7.16 -23.50 8.08
CA CYS A 456 -6.38 -22.28 7.80
C CYS A 456 -6.67 -21.15 8.79
N SER A 457 -6.56 -21.40 10.10
CA SER A 457 -6.94 -20.44 11.15
C SER A 457 -6.13 -19.13 11.17
N LYS A 458 -5.02 -19.07 10.41
CA LYS A 458 -4.17 -17.87 10.24
C LYS A 458 -4.59 -16.97 9.08
N LEU A 459 -5.68 -17.30 8.39
CA LEU A 459 -6.14 -16.55 7.23
C LEU A 459 -6.57 -15.13 7.63
N LYS A 460 -5.98 -14.14 6.95
CA LYS A 460 -6.21 -12.70 7.16
C LYS A 460 -6.82 -12.02 5.95
N GLU A 461 -6.51 -12.51 4.75
CA GLU A 461 -7.03 -11.99 3.48
C GLU A 461 -7.66 -13.13 2.68
N LEU A 462 -8.91 -12.91 2.26
CA LEU A 462 -9.63 -13.81 1.37
C LEU A 462 -10.29 -13.04 0.24
N ASP A 463 -9.91 -13.34 -1.00
CA ASP A 463 -10.56 -12.80 -2.19
C ASP A 463 -11.39 -13.89 -2.89
N LEU A 464 -12.69 -13.65 -2.99
CA LEU A 464 -13.72 -14.47 -3.64
C LEU A 464 -14.48 -13.66 -4.69
N TYR A 465 -13.82 -12.67 -5.30
CA TYR A 465 -14.40 -11.84 -6.34
C TYR A 465 -15.03 -12.71 -7.44
N ARG A 466 -16.34 -12.61 -7.64
CA ARG A 466 -17.07 -13.33 -8.70
C ARG A 466 -16.89 -14.86 -8.64
N SER A 467 -16.78 -15.43 -7.45
CA SER A 467 -16.74 -16.89 -7.21
C SER A 467 -18.17 -17.44 -7.06
N LEU A 468 -18.89 -17.58 -8.17
CA LEU A 468 -20.35 -17.81 -8.24
C LEU A 468 -20.88 -19.09 -7.57
N GLY A 469 -20.00 -20.02 -7.19
CA GLY A 469 -20.34 -21.23 -6.45
C GLY A 469 -20.41 -21.03 -4.94
N ILE A 470 -20.03 -19.87 -4.42
CA ILE A 470 -20.01 -19.55 -2.99
C ILE A 470 -21.34 -18.93 -2.54
N THR A 471 -21.84 -19.37 -1.39
CA THR A 471 -23.05 -18.86 -0.73
C THR A 471 -22.75 -18.45 0.71
N ASP A 472 -23.80 -18.09 1.46
CA ASP A 472 -23.70 -17.76 2.88
C ASP A 472 -23.07 -18.90 3.72
N GLU A 473 -23.25 -20.17 3.34
CA GLU A 473 -22.66 -21.30 4.06
C GLU A 473 -21.12 -21.31 4.01
N GLY A 474 -20.54 -21.07 2.83
CA GLY A 474 -19.09 -21.06 2.65
C GLY A 474 -18.44 -19.89 3.39
N ILE A 475 -19.07 -18.71 3.34
CA ILE A 475 -18.62 -17.54 4.11
C ILE A 475 -18.70 -17.82 5.61
N ALA A 476 -19.82 -18.36 6.09
CA ALA A 476 -19.97 -18.72 7.50
C ALA A 476 -18.88 -19.69 7.97
N ALA A 477 -18.59 -20.74 7.19
CA ALA A 477 -17.55 -21.71 7.52
C ALA A 477 -16.15 -21.08 7.67
N VAL A 478 -15.79 -20.15 6.79
CA VAL A 478 -14.52 -19.42 6.91
C VAL A 478 -14.53 -18.50 8.13
N THR A 479 -15.59 -17.73 8.36
CA THR A 479 -15.64 -16.79 9.49
C THR A 479 -15.56 -17.48 10.85
N PHE A 480 -16.12 -18.69 10.96
CA PHE A 480 -16.01 -19.52 12.16
C PHE A 480 -14.58 -20.02 12.39
N GLY A 481 -13.89 -20.42 11.32
CA GLY A 481 -12.53 -20.98 11.38
C GLY A 481 -11.40 -19.95 11.42
N CYS A 482 -11.65 -18.75 10.90
CA CYS A 482 -10.66 -17.70 10.66
C CYS A 482 -11.09 -16.38 11.33
N PRO A 483 -11.10 -16.29 12.68
CA PRO A 483 -11.63 -15.13 13.40
C PRO A 483 -10.79 -13.86 13.23
N ASP A 484 -9.51 -14.00 12.86
CA ASP A 484 -8.56 -12.89 12.65
C ASP A 484 -8.62 -12.29 11.23
N LEU A 485 -9.65 -12.59 10.44
CA LEU A 485 -9.80 -12.06 9.08
C LEU A 485 -9.79 -10.52 9.07
N GLU A 486 -8.91 -9.93 8.26
CA GLU A 486 -8.71 -8.49 8.15
C GLU A 486 -9.27 -7.91 6.84
N VAL A 487 -9.22 -8.69 5.75
CA VAL A 487 -9.63 -8.28 4.40
C VAL A 487 -10.50 -9.37 3.78
N ILE A 488 -11.68 -8.99 3.29
CA ILE A 488 -12.51 -9.88 2.48
C ILE A 488 -13.10 -9.15 1.27
N ASN A 489 -12.97 -9.80 0.11
CA ASN A 489 -13.61 -9.40 -1.13
C ASN A 489 -14.59 -10.49 -1.57
N ILE A 490 -15.89 -10.20 -1.51
CA ILE A 490 -16.97 -11.09 -1.97
C ILE A 490 -17.82 -10.38 -3.04
N ALA A 491 -17.24 -9.40 -3.74
CA ALA A 491 -17.94 -8.64 -4.77
C ALA A 491 -18.42 -9.53 -5.92
N TYR A 492 -19.59 -9.19 -6.46
CA TYR A 492 -20.29 -9.86 -7.55
C TYR A 492 -20.60 -11.34 -7.30
N ASN A 493 -20.86 -11.70 -6.03
CA ASN A 493 -21.49 -12.97 -5.68
C ASN A 493 -22.98 -12.75 -5.46
N ASP A 494 -23.80 -13.31 -6.34
CA ASP A 494 -25.25 -13.15 -6.35
C ASP A 494 -25.95 -14.01 -5.29
N LYS A 495 -25.31 -15.07 -4.78
CA LYS A 495 -25.87 -15.92 -3.72
C LYS A 495 -25.51 -15.48 -2.30
N VAL A 496 -24.79 -14.37 -2.16
CA VAL A 496 -24.44 -13.78 -0.85
C VAL A 496 -25.55 -12.86 -0.37
N THR A 497 -25.98 -13.06 0.88
CA THR A 497 -27.06 -12.28 1.51
C THR A 497 -26.61 -11.65 2.83
N ASP A 498 -27.56 -11.07 3.57
CA ASP A 498 -27.32 -10.57 4.93
C ASP A 498 -26.75 -11.65 5.88
N ALA A 499 -27.01 -12.93 5.65
CA ALA A 499 -26.49 -14.01 6.50
C ALA A 499 -24.95 -14.12 6.45
N SER A 500 -24.33 -13.93 5.28
CA SER A 500 -22.87 -13.79 5.15
C SER A 500 -22.34 -12.63 5.99
N LEU A 501 -22.98 -11.45 5.90
CA LEU A 501 -22.53 -10.26 6.63
C LEU A 501 -22.72 -10.39 8.14
N ILE A 502 -23.79 -11.04 8.58
CA ILE A 502 -24.01 -11.35 10.00
C ILE A 502 -22.91 -12.29 10.50
N SER A 503 -22.54 -13.32 9.74
CA SER A 503 -21.44 -14.23 10.11
C SER A 503 -20.10 -13.49 10.17
N LEU A 504 -19.81 -12.65 9.17
CA LEU A 504 -18.62 -11.80 9.11
C LEU A 504 -18.52 -10.80 10.26
N SER A 505 -19.64 -10.41 10.89
CA SER A 505 -19.61 -9.52 12.05
C SER A 505 -18.86 -10.10 13.26
N GLY A 506 -18.62 -11.42 13.29
CA GLY A 506 -17.76 -12.08 14.27
C GLY A 506 -16.26 -11.80 14.08
N CYS A 507 -15.82 -11.38 12.89
CA CYS A 507 -14.44 -11.05 12.59
C CYS A 507 -14.13 -9.61 13.05
N SER A 508 -13.83 -9.43 14.34
CA SER A 508 -13.63 -8.10 14.94
C SER A 508 -12.43 -7.32 14.38
N ARG A 509 -11.49 -8.01 13.73
CA ARG A 509 -10.30 -7.43 13.06
C ARG A 509 -10.57 -7.01 11.62
N LEU A 510 -11.79 -7.15 11.11
CA LEU A 510 -12.10 -6.81 9.72
C LEU A 510 -11.90 -5.30 9.46
N ARG A 511 -11.06 -5.00 8.47
CA ARG A 511 -10.64 -3.65 8.08
C ARG A 511 -11.10 -3.28 6.67
N VAL A 512 -11.19 -4.25 5.78
CA VAL A 512 -11.59 -4.04 4.38
C VAL A 512 -12.71 -5.02 4.03
N LEU A 513 -13.84 -4.47 3.61
CA LEU A 513 -14.98 -5.24 3.12
C LEU A 513 -15.38 -4.72 1.73
N GLU A 514 -15.24 -5.58 0.72
CA GLU A 514 -15.71 -5.32 -0.64
C GLU A 514 -16.88 -6.26 -0.99
N ILE A 515 -18.07 -5.69 -1.14
CA ILE A 515 -19.31 -6.41 -1.47
C ILE A 515 -20.02 -5.84 -2.70
N ARG A 516 -19.24 -5.20 -3.57
CA ARG A 516 -19.77 -4.55 -4.77
C ARG A 516 -20.63 -5.52 -5.58
N GLY A 517 -21.85 -5.13 -5.93
CA GLY A 517 -22.71 -5.92 -6.80
C GLY A 517 -23.26 -7.19 -6.16
N CYS A 518 -23.45 -7.23 -4.84
CA CYS A 518 -24.20 -8.28 -4.14
C CYS A 518 -25.67 -7.82 -3.97
N PRO A 519 -26.60 -8.25 -4.85
CA PRO A 519 -27.94 -7.66 -4.93
C PRO A 519 -28.85 -8.01 -3.74
N HIS A 520 -28.59 -9.11 -3.04
CA HIS A 520 -29.40 -9.59 -1.91
C HIS A 520 -28.90 -9.13 -0.54
N VAL A 521 -27.84 -8.32 -0.50
CA VAL A 521 -27.38 -7.68 0.74
C VAL A 521 -28.18 -6.41 0.99
N SER A 522 -28.63 -6.22 2.22
CA SER A 522 -29.44 -5.08 2.66
C SER A 522 -28.78 -4.31 3.81
N SER A 523 -29.44 -3.24 4.25
CA SER A 523 -29.03 -2.48 5.44
C SER A 523 -28.94 -3.31 6.72
N LYS A 524 -29.66 -4.45 6.81
CA LYS A 524 -29.60 -5.33 7.98
C LYS A 524 -28.23 -5.98 8.12
N GLY A 525 -27.71 -6.60 7.07
CA GLY A 525 -26.38 -7.21 7.07
C GLY A 525 -25.28 -6.18 7.32
N LEU A 526 -25.36 -5.02 6.65
CA LEU A 526 -24.34 -3.97 6.83
C LEU A 526 -24.37 -3.36 8.24
N SER A 527 -25.53 -3.28 8.89
CA SER A 527 -25.62 -2.85 10.30
C SER A 527 -24.95 -3.84 11.25
N ALA A 528 -25.05 -5.15 10.99
CA ALA A 528 -24.33 -6.16 11.77
C ALA A 528 -22.81 -5.98 11.66
N ILE A 529 -22.30 -5.75 10.44
CA ILE A 529 -20.89 -5.41 10.21
C ILE A 529 -20.48 -4.15 10.99
N ALA A 530 -21.29 -3.08 10.96
CA ALA A 530 -20.98 -1.85 11.69
C ALA A 530 -20.76 -2.12 13.19
N VAL A 531 -21.63 -2.93 13.80
CA VAL A 531 -21.60 -3.26 15.24
C VAL A 531 -20.40 -4.14 15.61
N GLY A 532 -20.16 -5.21 14.82
CA GLY A 532 -19.14 -6.22 15.11
C GLY A 532 -17.73 -5.83 14.67
N CYS A 533 -17.58 -5.18 13.51
CA CYS A 533 -16.30 -4.87 12.86
C CYS A 533 -15.92 -3.40 13.07
N ARG A 534 -15.64 -2.99 14.32
CA ARG A 534 -15.33 -1.59 14.66
C ARG A 534 -13.99 -1.09 14.11
N GLN A 535 -13.17 -1.99 13.59
CA GLN A 535 -11.89 -1.67 12.92
C GLN A 535 -12.06 -1.40 11.41
N LEU A 536 -13.28 -1.42 10.88
CA LEU A 536 -13.54 -1.20 9.46
C LEU A 536 -12.97 0.14 8.99
N MET A 537 -12.16 0.10 7.93
CA MET A 537 -11.47 1.24 7.33
C MET A 537 -11.91 1.50 5.90
N VAL A 538 -12.17 0.45 5.12
CA VAL A 538 -12.56 0.54 3.71
C VAL A 538 -13.81 -0.29 3.48
N LEU A 539 -14.82 0.33 2.88
CA LEU A 539 -16.09 -0.29 2.56
C LEU A 539 -16.49 0.04 1.12
N ASP A 540 -16.58 -0.97 0.25
CA ASP A 540 -17.17 -0.81 -1.09
C ASP A 540 -18.49 -1.58 -1.19
N ILE A 541 -19.59 -0.81 -1.22
CA ILE A 541 -20.96 -1.32 -1.36
C ILE A 541 -21.60 -0.93 -2.69
N LYS A 542 -20.79 -0.56 -3.69
CA LYS A 542 -21.32 -0.13 -4.99
C LYS A 542 -22.27 -1.19 -5.58
N LYS A 543 -23.39 -0.77 -6.18
CA LYS A 543 -24.43 -1.66 -6.76
C LYS A 543 -25.10 -2.59 -5.73
N CYS A 544 -25.10 -2.25 -4.43
CA CYS A 544 -25.93 -2.91 -3.42
C CYS A 544 -27.23 -2.11 -3.23
N PHE A 545 -28.21 -2.33 -4.11
CA PHE A 545 -29.40 -1.50 -4.23
C PHE A 545 -30.28 -1.47 -2.97
N ASN A 546 -30.25 -2.53 -2.16
CA ASN A 546 -31.05 -2.67 -0.94
C ASN A 546 -30.42 -2.04 0.32
N ILE A 547 -29.29 -1.35 0.17
CA ILE A 547 -28.65 -0.60 1.27
C ILE A 547 -29.12 0.85 1.23
N ASN A 548 -29.62 1.33 2.36
CA ASN A 548 -30.22 2.65 2.56
C ASN A 548 -29.69 3.34 3.82
N ASP A 549 -30.33 4.45 4.22
CA ASP A 549 -29.88 5.30 5.33
C ASP A 549 -29.74 4.59 6.68
N ASN A 550 -30.51 3.52 6.93
CA ASN A 550 -30.41 2.76 8.18
C ASN A 550 -29.01 2.19 8.39
N ALA A 551 -28.37 1.71 7.32
CA ALA A 551 -26.99 1.23 7.43
C ALA A 551 -26.01 2.39 7.68
N MET A 552 -26.26 3.56 7.10
CA MET A 552 -25.41 4.73 7.27
C MET A 552 -25.45 5.26 8.70
N LEU A 553 -26.62 5.21 9.35
CA LEU A 553 -26.77 5.51 10.78
C LEU A 553 -25.97 4.53 11.65
N SER A 554 -26.04 3.24 11.36
CA SER A 554 -25.25 2.22 12.07
C SER A 554 -23.74 2.43 11.89
N LEU A 555 -23.28 2.70 10.66
CA LEU A 555 -21.87 3.01 10.37
C LEU A 555 -21.42 4.30 11.09
N ALA A 556 -22.26 5.33 11.07
CA ALA A 556 -22.00 6.58 11.78
C ALA A 556 -21.84 6.38 13.28
N GLN A 557 -22.59 5.45 13.88
CA GLN A 557 -22.50 5.16 15.30
C GLN A 557 -21.26 4.33 15.66
N PHE A 558 -20.99 3.25 14.91
CA PHE A 558 -20.03 2.22 15.35
C PHE A 558 -18.71 2.20 14.57
N SER A 559 -18.67 2.71 13.33
CA SER A 559 -17.52 2.59 12.42
C SER A 559 -16.67 3.85 12.36
N GLN A 560 -16.23 4.35 13.53
CA GLN A 560 -15.43 5.59 13.65
C GLN A 560 -14.03 5.52 12.97
N ASN A 561 -13.62 4.33 12.53
CA ASN A 561 -12.37 4.11 11.79
C ASN A 561 -12.52 4.19 10.27
N LEU A 562 -13.75 4.28 9.77
CA LEU A 562 -14.02 4.22 8.34
C LEU A 562 -13.36 5.42 7.66
N LYS A 563 -12.47 5.14 6.72
CA LYS A 563 -11.71 6.13 5.94
C LYS A 563 -12.25 6.27 4.53
N GLN A 564 -12.77 5.19 3.97
CA GLN A 564 -13.22 5.16 2.59
C GLN A 564 -14.55 4.43 2.46
N ILE A 565 -15.49 5.06 1.75
CA ILE A 565 -16.75 4.44 1.38
C ILE A 565 -17.13 4.73 -0.07
N ASN A 566 -17.67 3.72 -0.75
CA ASN A 566 -18.26 3.84 -2.07
C ASN A 566 -19.75 3.49 -2.02
N LEU A 567 -20.60 4.51 -2.13
CA LEU A 567 -22.06 4.42 -2.03
C LEU A 567 -22.74 4.26 -3.38
N SER A 568 -21.98 4.13 -4.47
CA SER A 568 -22.56 4.28 -5.80
C SER A 568 -23.66 3.25 -6.08
N TYR A 569 -24.80 3.66 -6.65
CA TYR A 569 -25.96 2.76 -6.91
C TYR A 569 -26.56 2.10 -5.65
N CYS A 570 -26.50 2.75 -4.49
CA CYS A 570 -27.28 2.38 -3.30
C CYS A 570 -28.58 3.18 -3.22
N SER A 571 -29.43 2.88 -2.24
CA SER A 571 -30.66 3.64 -1.92
C SER A 571 -30.43 4.62 -0.76
N VAL A 572 -29.23 5.20 -0.68
CA VAL A 572 -28.87 6.21 0.33
C VAL A 572 -29.36 7.59 -0.11
N THR A 573 -29.95 8.34 0.82
CA THR A 573 -30.48 9.69 0.62
C THR A 573 -29.62 10.72 1.37
N ASP A 574 -30.09 11.97 1.37
CA ASP A 574 -29.48 13.07 2.12
C ASP A 574 -29.31 12.73 3.62
N VAL A 575 -30.26 11.99 4.21
CA VAL A 575 -30.24 11.63 5.63
C VAL A 575 -29.05 10.72 5.94
N GLY A 576 -28.86 9.65 5.16
CA GLY A 576 -27.75 8.72 5.37
C GLY A 576 -26.40 9.37 5.08
N LEU A 577 -26.31 10.20 4.05
CA LEU A 577 -25.05 10.90 3.75
C LEU A 577 -24.69 11.91 4.86
N LEU A 578 -25.66 12.62 5.42
CA LEU A 578 -25.44 13.52 6.55
C LEU A 578 -25.05 12.76 7.82
N ALA A 579 -25.63 11.57 8.08
CA ALA A 579 -25.23 10.72 9.19
C ALA A 579 -23.74 10.37 9.14
N LEU A 580 -23.24 10.01 7.95
CA LEU A 580 -21.82 9.69 7.74
C LEU A 580 -20.88 10.87 8.01
N ALA A 581 -21.37 12.11 7.99
CA ALA A 581 -20.53 13.27 8.31
C ALA A 581 -20.01 13.27 9.76
N SER A 582 -20.66 12.51 10.66
CA SER A 582 -20.18 12.29 12.04
C SER A 582 -18.98 11.34 12.13
N VAL A 583 -18.64 10.63 11.04
CA VAL A 583 -17.50 9.70 10.99
C VAL A 583 -16.20 10.49 10.84
N ASN A 584 -15.53 10.72 11.97
CA ASN A 584 -14.40 11.65 12.07
C ASN A 584 -13.18 11.30 11.19
N ARG A 585 -13.02 10.03 10.80
CA ARG A 585 -11.88 9.55 10.01
C ARG A 585 -12.20 9.40 8.52
N LEU A 586 -13.41 9.74 8.09
CA LEU A 586 -13.85 9.58 6.70
C LEU A 586 -13.12 10.59 5.80
N GLN A 587 -12.37 10.06 4.83
CA GLN A 587 -11.49 10.83 3.97
C GLN A 587 -11.91 10.74 2.49
N ASN A 588 -12.36 9.56 2.06
CA ASN A 588 -12.66 9.28 0.66
C ASN A 588 -14.12 8.84 0.53
N ILE A 589 -14.95 9.64 -0.16
CA ILE A 589 -16.33 9.25 -0.46
C ILE A 589 -16.53 9.23 -1.97
N THR A 590 -17.05 8.11 -2.48
CA THR A 590 -17.54 8.00 -3.85
C THR A 590 -19.05 7.91 -3.86
N VAL A 591 -19.69 8.88 -4.51
CA VAL A 591 -21.14 9.01 -4.59
C VAL A 591 -21.51 9.21 -6.06
N LEU A 592 -21.85 8.11 -6.74
CA LEU A 592 -22.31 8.14 -8.12
C LEU A 592 -23.67 7.43 -8.21
N HIS A 593 -24.61 8.01 -8.95
CA HIS A 593 -25.90 7.38 -9.23
C HIS A 593 -26.69 7.03 -7.95
N LEU A 594 -26.86 8.00 -7.06
CA LEU A 594 -27.83 7.94 -5.96
C LEU A 594 -29.07 8.76 -6.34
N GLY A 595 -30.23 8.10 -6.43
CA GLY A 595 -31.48 8.76 -6.80
C GLY A 595 -32.05 9.67 -5.72
N GLY A 596 -31.72 9.41 -4.45
CA GLY A 596 -32.26 10.14 -3.28
C GLY A 596 -31.43 11.32 -2.81
N LEU A 597 -30.42 11.77 -3.58
CA LEU A 597 -29.58 12.90 -3.18
C LEU A 597 -30.02 14.21 -3.82
N THR A 598 -30.24 15.22 -3.00
CA THR A 598 -30.44 16.60 -3.46
C THR A 598 -29.12 17.38 -3.45
N PRO A 599 -28.97 18.43 -4.27
CA PRO A 599 -27.79 19.30 -4.21
C PRO A 599 -27.58 19.93 -2.82
N ASN A 600 -28.67 20.28 -2.13
CA ASN A 600 -28.63 20.88 -0.80
C ASN A 600 -28.19 19.88 0.27
N GLY A 601 -28.72 18.65 0.25
CA GLY A 601 -28.33 17.61 1.19
C GLY A 601 -26.88 17.18 0.99
N LEU A 602 -26.43 17.04 -0.26
CA LEU A 602 -25.03 16.81 -0.58
C LEU A 602 -24.13 17.96 -0.08
N ALA A 603 -24.51 19.21 -0.33
CA ALA A 603 -23.78 20.38 0.17
C ALA A 603 -23.68 20.40 1.70
N ALA A 604 -24.78 20.12 2.40
CA ALA A 604 -24.82 20.04 3.86
C ALA A 604 -23.93 18.92 4.41
N ALA A 605 -23.98 17.73 3.82
CA ALA A 605 -23.15 16.61 4.24
C ALA A 605 -21.66 16.89 4.00
N LEU A 606 -21.30 17.46 2.84
CA LEU A 606 -19.91 17.84 2.55
C LEU A 606 -19.38 18.93 3.48
N LEU A 607 -20.22 19.90 3.86
CA LEU A 607 -19.88 20.91 4.87
C LEU A 607 -19.64 20.31 6.26
N ALA A 608 -20.47 19.33 6.63
CA ALA A 608 -20.36 18.65 7.91
C ALA A 608 -19.15 17.70 7.98
N CYS A 609 -18.74 17.13 6.84
CA CYS A 609 -17.56 16.29 6.71
C CYS A 609 -16.26 17.09 6.84
N ARG A 610 -15.68 17.11 8.05
CA ARG A 610 -14.45 17.89 8.32
C ARG A 610 -13.13 17.22 7.92
N GLY A 611 -13.14 15.91 7.66
CA GLY A 611 -11.94 15.12 7.36
C GLY A 611 -11.78 14.70 5.89
N ILE A 612 -12.66 15.18 5.00
CA ILE A 612 -12.73 14.70 3.63
C ILE A 612 -11.56 15.24 2.81
N THR A 613 -10.87 14.35 2.11
CA THR A 613 -9.71 14.70 1.25
C THR A 613 -9.97 14.37 -0.22
N LYS A 614 -10.96 13.53 -0.51
CA LYS A 614 -11.32 13.15 -1.87
C LYS A 614 -12.81 12.85 -1.96
N VAL A 615 -13.47 13.54 -2.88
CA VAL A 615 -14.89 13.36 -3.17
C VAL A 615 -15.04 13.04 -4.65
N LYS A 616 -15.65 11.90 -4.97
CA LYS A 616 -15.95 11.52 -6.35
C LYS A 616 -17.46 11.59 -6.59
N LEU A 617 -17.86 12.48 -7.50
CA LEU A 617 -19.26 12.84 -7.76
C LEU A 617 -19.56 12.82 -9.26
N HIS A 618 -20.85 12.72 -9.60
CA HIS A 618 -21.31 12.92 -10.96
C HIS A 618 -21.19 14.41 -11.31
N ALA A 619 -20.75 14.72 -12.53
CA ALA A 619 -20.47 16.09 -12.96
C ALA A 619 -21.71 17.00 -12.96
N SER A 620 -22.91 16.43 -13.06
CA SER A 620 -24.18 17.18 -12.95
C SER A 620 -24.35 17.93 -11.63
N PHE A 621 -23.69 17.50 -10.54
CA PHE A 621 -23.72 18.24 -9.27
C PHE A 621 -22.84 19.49 -9.27
N LYS A 622 -21.85 19.58 -10.17
CA LYS A 622 -20.89 20.69 -10.19
C LYS A 622 -21.55 22.07 -10.37
N PRO A 623 -22.50 22.29 -11.30
CA PRO A 623 -23.20 23.57 -11.39
C PRO A 623 -24.26 23.78 -10.29
N LEU A 624 -24.70 22.72 -9.61
CA LEU A 624 -25.78 22.77 -8.61
C LEU A 624 -25.29 23.10 -7.21
N ILE A 625 -23.99 22.94 -6.94
CA ILE A 625 -23.37 23.28 -5.66
C ILE A 625 -22.75 24.68 -5.76
N PRO A 626 -22.96 25.58 -4.77
CA PRO A 626 -22.34 26.90 -4.77
C PRO A 626 -20.82 26.84 -4.96
N LYS A 627 -20.28 27.65 -5.88
CA LYS A 627 -18.83 27.72 -6.14
C LYS A 627 -18.03 28.12 -4.90
N SER A 628 -18.59 29.00 -4.05
CA SER A 628 -17.97 29.39 -2.78
C SER A 628 -17.82 28.20 -1.83
N LEU A 629 -18.78 27.28 -1.81
CA LEU A 629 -18.72 26.08 -1.01
C LEU A 629 -17.69 25.08 -1.55
N LEU A 630 -17.71 24.83 -2.86
CA LEU A 630 -16.70 23.96 -3.50
C LEU A 630 -15.29 24.52 -3.24
N GLY A 631 -15.11 25.83 -3.45
CA GLY A 631 -13.86 26.53 -3.15
C GLY A 631 -13.47 26.45 -1.68
N TYR A 632 -14.42 26.56 -0.75
CA TYR A 632 -14.16 26.36 0.68
C TYR A 632 -13.66 24.94 0.95
N ILE A 633 -14.33 23.90 0.44
CA ILE A 633 -13.95 22.49 0.67
C ILE A 633 -12.60 22.17 0.00
N GLU A 634 -12.36 22.67 -1.21
CA GLU A 634 -11.07 22.54 -1.92
C GLU A 634 -9.94 23.29 -1.19
N ALA A 635 -10.23 24.47 -0.65
CA ALA A 635 -9.28 25.21 0.19
C ALA A 635 -8.94 24.46 1.48
N HIS A 636 -9.85 23.61 1.98
CA HIS A 636 -9.58 22.68 3.08
C HIS A 636 -8.96 21.35 2.59
N GLY A 637 -8.44 21.33 1.36
CA GLY A 637 -7.59 20.29 0.80
C GLY A 637 -8.31 19.04 0.30
N CYS A 638 -9.63 19.12 0.10
CA CYS A 638 -10.37 18.09 -0.61
C CYS A 638 -10.19 18.22 -2.13
N VAL A 639 -9.97 17.10 -2.81
CA VAL A 639 -9.95 17.02 -4.27
C VAL A 639 -11.26 16.44 -4.79
N PHE A 640 -11.97 17.20 -5.62
CA PHE A 640 -13.16 16.72 -6.32
C PHE A 640 -12.78 15.98 -7.62
N HIS A 641 -13.33 14.78 -7.79
CA HIS A 641 -13.31 14.03 -9.04
C HIS A 641 -14.70 13.95 -9.64
N TRP A 642 -14.94 14.80 -10.62
CA TRP A 642 -16.16 14.82 -11.41
C TRP A 642 -16.13 13.70 -12.45
N ARG A 643 -17.28 13.03 -12.64
CA ARG A 643 -17.45 11.96 -13.64
C ARG A 643 -18.67 12.25 -14.51
N ASP A 644 -18.43 12.24 -15.82
CA ASP A 644 -19.45 12.48 -16.87
C ASP A 644 -20.05 11.21 -17.44
N LYS A 645 -19.65 10.02 -16.95
CA LYS A 645 -20.28 8.76 -17.37
C LYS A 645 -21.71 8.74 -16.79
N ALA A 646 -22.65 9.24 -17.57
CA ALA A 646 -24.08 9.10 -17.35
C ALA A 646 -24.44 7.63 -17.22
N PHE A 647 -25.58 7.36 -16.56
CA PHE A 647 -26.25 6.07 -16.51
C PHE A 647 -26.17 5.34 -17.85
N GLN A 648 -25.22 4.43 -18.01
CA GLN A 648 -25.47 3.22 -18.77
C GLN A 648 -25.75 2.16 -17.72
N VAL A 649 -26.95 1.59 -17.76
CA VAL A 649 -27.09 0.21 -17.32
C VAL A 649 -26.02 -0.53 -18.10
N GLU A 650 -24.95 -0.96 -17.43
CA GLU A 650 -24.10 -2.01 -17.96
C GLU A 650 -24.99 -3.26 -18.02
N MET A 651 -25.88 -3.31 -19.02
CA MET A 651 -26.14 -4.58 -19.66
C MET A 651 -24.81 -4.92 -20.29
N ASP A 652 -24.10 -5.83 -19.64
CA ASP A 652 -22.87 -6.40 -20.14
C ASP A 652 -23.18 -7.21 -21.41
N THR A 653 -23.47 -6.50 -22.51
CA THR A 653 -23.64 -7.05 -23.86
C THR A 653 -22.30 -7.47 -24.45
N LYS A 654 -21.21 -7.20 -23.72
CA LYS A 654 -19.86 -7.71 -23.97
C LYS A 654 -19.31 -8.36 -22.70
N GLY A 655 -20.02 -9.39 -22.22
CA GLY A 655 -19.34 -10.51 -21.59
C GLY A 655 -18.11 -10.83 -22.43
N TRP A 656 -16.94 -10.79 -21.80
CA TRP A 656 -15.65 -10.70 -22.46
C TRP A 656 -15.55 -11.68 -23.64
N LYS A 657 -15.59 -11.15 -24.86
CA LYS A 657 -15.01 -11.86 -26.00
C LYS A 657 -13.50 -11.78 -25.84
N LEU A 658 -12.97 -12.64 -24.98
CA LEU A 658 -11.63 -13.18 -25.20
C LEU A 658 -11.64 -13.71 -26.63
N HIS A 659 -10.69 -13.24 -27.44
CA HIS A 659 -10.45 -13.72 -28.79
C HIS A 659 -10.41 -15.25 -28.78
N PHE A 660 -11.52 -15.89 -29.13
CA PHE A 660 -11.50 -17.26 -29.61
C PHE A 660 -10.79 -17.21 -30.96
N GLY A 661 -9.53 -17.59 -30.96
CA GLY A 661 -8.90 -18.14 -32.14
C GLY A 661 -9.67 -19.40 -32.52
N LYS A 662 -10.64 -19.26 -33.42
CA LYS A 662 -11.12 -20.34 -34.27
C LYS A 662 -11.20 -19.78 -35.68
N SER A 663 -10.24 -20.20 -36.48
CA SER A 663 -10.33 -20.26 -37.93
C SER A 663 -11.68 -20.86 -38.34
N ALA A 664 -12.40 -20.17 -39.20
CA ALA A 664 -13.41 -20.78 -40.05
C ALA A 664 -13.06 -20.38 -41.48
N GLU A 665 -12.39 -21.30 -42.17
CA GLU A 665 -12.38 -21.35 -43.63
C GLU A 665 -13.77 -21.80 -44.12
N ALA A 666 -14.26 -21.08 -45.14
CA ALA A 666 -15.04 -21.55 -46.30
C ALA A 666 -16.47 -22.13 -46.07
N PRO A 667 -17.35 -22.11 -47.11
CA PRO A 667 -17.13 -21.77 -48.53
C PRO A 667 -17.28 -20.29 -48.88
#